data_AF-A0A953RDM5-F1
#
_entry.id   AF-A0A953RDM5-F1
#
_cell.length_a   1.000
_cell.length_b   1.000
_cell.length_c   1.000
_cell.angle_alpha   90.00
_cell.angle_beta   90.00
_cell.angle_gamma   90.00
#
_symmetry.space_group_name_H-M   'P 1'
#
loop_
_entity.id
_entity.type
_entity.pdbx_description
1 polymer ?
#
loop_
_entity_poly.entity_id
_entity_poly.type
_entity_poly.pdbx_seq_one_letter_code
_entity_poly.pdbx_strand_id
1 'polypeptide(L)'
;MPAAPEVLPTLPREDLEHIDFARPIPADLDLLAEVLLATPHPGVRVDRSPRFGDGVKPYFETLVNQRVSYVTAALHGNHDRDWPRDDGSLRSKLADNGIDVDTVRDPWGNPYRARFGIDGRFQTIEFISAGPDQQFGTHDDLTAPPVRHEWFAPYRHSIATMSASMTSPAEQRVRQPKVKSEPEQGTPRVREYFPETLVWAPRLETGPDGRGRLDFRLAGSITTWKLEAIASTAAGAIETAAVDIRAFQPFFVDHSLPPILTEGDEIQLPVAVRNYEKKEQPVELTMQPADWAELRGATGRHLQVPPSQSATEVFSLRAAHPVTGGKLRIDAVGGAAPDAIEREVTVHPDHRQNVATASGLLSDSMSLVVSLPEDLIGQPTAELKVYSSLLRHVVESIAGGMHRPYGCAEQTTSSTYPSLMLLRLLKHSGVASHPRSGEAAKYLEEGLSRLAGYRGGDGSFTYWGNGPGDLSLTAYVLRFLTDAKELSGTDDRFSSSVKPAPVEDSVIQSANAWLAGRQAPDGSWNGGRTLDGSSTGETAGIALTLARAGARGPASKALRYLAERKESVSSEYATAATALLALELGDRAAAAPWLDRLRRTVKNANSKAHWEFAGETPFHGWGLPGQLEASALAIQALLLTGDRGDAALATDGLAFLLDKTDGYGVWYSGHTTVQVLDAVLAAAGREHPAEGRAQVVVNGHVVGPIELPAAGSMGGPVTIAIPAFLRSGANRIDIQNARVAVMRAQIVATYFGPWTSGAAVDLSSPIHMRVDFDKTRLRLGESVTCRVDVARRRGTGMLLAEIGLPPGVDVDRGSLEDARSKSNGHLNSFEILPDRLIVYLWPADRASFRFRFQPRFAMSAKSAASDVYDYYNPEARSVVAPVRFRVE
;
A
#
# COMPACT_ATOMS: atom_id res chain seq x y z
N MET A 1 56.64 27.80 -0.66
CA MET A 1 57.24 26.46 -0.83
C MET A 1 57.51 25.87 0.54
N PRO A 2 56.81 24.81 0.95
CA PRO A 2 57.23 23.98 2.07
C PRO A 2 58.08 22.79 1.59
N ALA A 3 58.96 22.32 2.46
CA ALA A 3 59.99 21.30 2.22
C ALA A 3 59.42 19.94 1.78
N ALA A 4 60.20 19.21 0.97
CA ALA A 4 59.89 17.86 0.53
C ALA A 4 59.87 16.87 1.72
N PRO A 5 58.93 15.92 1.77
CA PRO A 5 58.96 14.85 2.76
C PRO A 5 60.08 13.84 2.45
N GLU A 6 60.77 13.39 3.50
CA GLU A 6 61.73 12.28 3.46
C GLU A 6 61.12 11.06 2.77
N VAL A 7 61.90 10.48 1.86
CA VAL A 7 61.55 9.26 1.13
C VAL A 7 61.52 8.10 2.13
N LEU A 8 60.32 7.57 2.42
CA LEU A 8 60.17 6.27 3.09
C LEU A 8 60.90 5.18 2.28
N PRO A 9 61.60 4.23 2.93
CA PRO A 9 62.31 3.17 2.23
C PRO A 9 61.35 2.38 1.33
N THR A 10 61.70 2.24 0.05
CA THR A 10 60.96 1.42 -0.90
C THR A 10 61.26 -0.05 -0.63
N LEU A 11 60.32 -0.79 -0.06
CA LEU A 11 60.36 -2.25 0.03
C LEU A 11 60.01 -2.85 -1.35
N PRO A 12 60.93 -3.56 -2.04
CA PRO A 12 60.64 -4.21 -3.30
C PRO A 12 59.60 -5.32 -3.13
N ARG A 13 58.69 -5.42 -4.10
CA ARG A 13 57.61 -6.41 -4.16
C ARG A 13 58.04 -7.86 -3.90
N GLU A 14 59.24 -8.23 -4.34
CA GLU A 14 59.81 -9.57 -4.17
C GLU A 14 60.01 -9.92 -2.69
N ASP A 15 60.24 -8.92 -1.83
CA ASP A 15 60.43 -9.13 -0.39
C ASP A 15 59.11 -9.48 0.32
N LEU A 16 57.97 -8.96 -0.17
CA LEU A 16 56.64 -9.32 0.34
C LEU A 16 56.18 -10.71 -0.12
N GLU A 17 56.60 -11.17 -1.29
CA GLU A 17 56.19 -12.48 -1.83
C GLU A 17 57.00 -13.66 -1.22
N HIS A 18 58.09 -13.37 -0.51
CA HIS A 18 59.01 -14.37 0.06
C HIS A 18 59.09 -14.42 1.60
N ILE A 19 58.18 -13.75 2.31
CA ILE A 19 58.14 -13.78 3.78
C ILE A 19 57.77 -15.19 4.26
N ASP A 20 58.61 -15.75 5.13
CA ASP A 20 58.27 -16.98 5.87
C ASP A 20 57.26 -16.64 6.97
N PHE A 21 55.98 -16.79 6.63
CA PHE A 21 54.85 -16.50 7.51
C PHE A 21 54.75 -17.41 8.75
N ALA A 22 55.61 -18.43 8.87
CA ALA A 22 55.74 -19.22 10.08
C ALA A 22 56.59 -18.53 11.18
N ARG A 23 57.26 -17.41 10.87
CA ARG A 23 58.08 -16.62 11.82
C ARG A 23 57.41 -15.28 12.19
N PRO A 24 57.81 -14.63 13.31
CA PRO A 24 57.37 -13.27 13.62
C PRO A 24 57.67 -12.31 12.46
N ILE A 25 56.81 -11.30 12.27
CA ILE A 25 57.00 -10.31 11.21
C ILE A 25 58.33 -9.56 11.44
N PRO A 26 59.17 -9.39 10.39
CA PRO A 26 60.38 -8.57 10.47
C PRO A 26 60.07 -7.10 10.85
N ALA A 27 60.95 -6.44 11.61
CA ALA A 27 60.70 -5.12 12.17
C ALA A 27 60.44 -4.01 11.13
N ASP A 28 61.00 -4.14 9.93
CA ASP A 28 60.77 -3.27 8.77
C ASP A 28 59.38 -3.44 8.15
N LEU A 29 58.84 -4.66 8.19
CA LEU A 29 57.48 -4.98 7.75
C LEU A 29 56.43 -4.65 8.79
N ASP A 30 56.78 -4.74 10.07
CA ASP A 30 55.92 -4.35 11.18
C ASP A 30 55.61 -2.84 11.14
N LEU A 31 56.65 -2.01 10.98
CA LEU A 31 56.51 -0.57 10.79
C LEU A 31 55.68 -0.22 9.54
N LEU A 32 55.82 -1.01 8.46
CA LEU A 32 55.02 -0.84 7.26
C LEU A 32 53.54 -1.19 7.50
N ALA A 33 53.27 -2.27 8.21
CA ALA A 33 51.91 -2.70 8.56
C ALA A 33 51.22 -1.65 9.45
N GLU A 34 51.92 -1.11 10.44
CA GLU A 34 51.44 -0.04 11.32
C GLU A 34 51.01 1.19 10.51
N VAL A 35 51.86 1.67 9.58
CA VAL A 35 51.55 2.84 8.75
C VAL A 35 50.39 2.59 7.78
N LEU A 36 50.33 1.40 7.17
CA LEU A 36 49.35 1.10 6.13
C LEU A 36 47.96 0.76 6.68
N LEU A 37 47.87 0.19 7.89
CA LEU A 37 46.60 -0.19 8.51
C LEU A 37 46.02 0.90 9.43
N ALA A 38 46.83 1.83 9.96
CA ALA A 38 46.38 2.87 10.88
C ALA A 38 45.66 4.08 10.22
N THR A 39 45.71 4.25 8.88
CA THR A 39 45.16 5.46 8.22
C THR A 39 43.99 5.15 7.27
N PRO A 40 42.78 5.75 7.43
CA PRO A 40 41.62 5.45 6.58
C PRO A 40 41.76 5.87 5.10
N HIS A 41 42.76 6.70 4.76
CA HIS A 41 43.05 7.16 3.40
C HIS A 41 44.57 7.30 3.18
N PRO A 42 45.27 6.32 2.59
CA PRO A 42 46.68 6.48 2.29
C PRO A 42 46.85 7.38 1.06
N GLY A 43 47.42 8.57 1.26
CA GLY A 43 48.07 9.36 0.19
C GLY A 43 49.35 8.71 -0.34
N VAL A 44 49.61 7.45 0.05
CA VAL A 44 50.73 6.61 -0.38
C VAL A 44 50.34 5.96 -1.71
N ARG A 45 51.03 6.32 -2.79
CA ARG A 45 50.88 5.64 -4.08
C ARG A 45 51.56 4.27 -4.02
N VAL A 46 50.80 3.23 -3.70
CA VAL A 46 51.17 1.84 -3.98
C VAL A 46 50.92 1.58 -5.46
N ASP A 47 51.92 1.07 -6.19
CA ASP A 47 51.83 0.84 -7.64
C ASP A 47 50.67 -0.11 -7.98
N ARG A 48 49.69 0.38 -8.74
CA ARG A 48 48.44 -0.32 -9.07
C ARG A 48 48.64 -1.24 -10.27
N SER A 49 49.32 -2.36 -10.04
CA SER A 49 49.33 -3.48 -10.98
C SER A 49 48.02 -4.30 -10.91
N PRO A 50 47.56 -4.96 -12.00
CA PRO A 50 46.20 -5.50 -12.15
C PRO A 50 45.84 -6.73 -11.30
N ARG A 51 46.66 -7.11 -10.32
CA ARG A 51 46.47 -8.30 -9.47
C ARG A 51 46.16 -8.01 -8.00
N PHE A 52 46.21 -6.77 -7.55
CA PHE A 52 45.71 -6.35 -6.22
C PHE A 52 44.60 -5.31 -6.42
N GLY A 53 43.35 -5.78 -6.52
CA GLY A 53 42.18 -4.95 -6.71
C GLY A 53 41.74 -4.18 -5.46
N ASP A 54 42.13 -4.62 -4.26
CA ASP A 54 41.51 -4.15 -3.01
C ASP A 54 42.54 -4.02 -1.87
N GLY A 55 43.24 -2.88 -1.76
CA GLY A 55 44.01 -2.50 -0.56
C GLY A 55 45.12 -3.46 -0.08
N VAL A 56 45.82 -3.09 1.00
CA VAL A 56 46.88 -3.91 1.62
C VAL A 56 46.32 -4.83 2.72
N LYS A 57 45.14 -4.49 3.26
CA LYS A 57 44.47 -5.22 4.33
C LYS A 57 44.26 -6.73 4.04
N PRO A 58 43.78 -7.17 2.86
CA PRO A 58 43.55 -8.59 2.59
C PRO A 58 44.82 -9.46 2.63
N TYR A 59 45.99 -8.86 2.39
CA TYR A 59 47.27 -9.56 2.49
C TYR A 59 47.58 -9.91 3.95
N PHE A 60 47.42 -8.97 4.87
CA PHE A 60 47.59 -9.21 6.30
C PHE A 60 46.48 -10.10 6.89
N GLU A 61 45.25 -10.03 6.38
CA GLU A 61 44.19 -10.98 6.75
C GLU A 61 44.52 -12.41 6.35
N THR A 62 45.19 -12.60 5.21
CA THR A 62 45.69 -13.92 4.79
C THR A 62 46.71 -14.47 5.79
N LEU A 63 47.61 -13.61 6.28
CA LEU A 63 48.62 -13.95 7.29
C LEU A 63 47.97 -14.38 8.62
N VAL A 64 47.01 -13.57 9.07
CA VAL A 64 46.21 -13.84 10.27
C VAL A 64 45.44 -15.16 10.14
N ASN A 65 44.84 -15.42 8.98
CA ASN A 65 44.13 -16.67 8.72
C ASN A 65 45.07 -17.89 8.74
N GLN A 66 46.26 -17.80 8.15
CA GLN A 66 47.24 -18.90 8.15
C GLN A 66 47.67 -19.31 9.57
N ARG A 67 47.84 -18.35 10.49
CA ARG A 67 48.24 -18.62 11.88
C ARG A 67 47.18 -19.33 12.71
N VAL A 68 45.89 -19.10 12.40
CA VAL A 68 44.76 -19.69 13.12
C VAL A 68 44.06 -20.79 12.31
N SER A 69 44.58 -21.16 11.13
CA SER A 69 43.91 -22.09 10.20
C SER A 69 43.72 -23.49 10.80
N TYR A 70 44.67 -23.98 11.61
CA TYR A 70 44.56 -25.29 12.24
C TYR A 70 43.53 -25.30 13.38
N VAL A 71 43.36 -24.17 14.08
CA VAL A 71 42.33 -23.98 15.11
C VAL A 71 40.96 -23.93 14.47
N THR A 72 40.81 -23.13 13.40
CA THR A 72 39.55 -23.03 12.65
C THR A 72 39.22 -24.36 11.97
N ALA A 73 40.21 -25.08 11.43
CA ALA A 73 40.04 -26.43 10.88
C ALA A 73 39.55 -27.45 11.91
N ALA A 74 40.03 -27.41 13.16
CA ALA A 74 39.53 -28.28 14.23
C ALA A 74 38.05 -28.02 14.60
N LEU A 75 37.54 -26.84 14.26
CA LEU A 75 36.13 -26.47 14.40
C LEU A 75 35.32 -26.75 13.12
N HIS A 76 35.96 -26.94 11.97
CA HIS A 76 35.29 -27.26 10.71
C HIS A 76 34.91 -28.75 10.62
N GLY A 77 33.67 -29.05 10.22
CA GLY A 77 33.22 -30.41 9.88
C GLY A 77 32.46 -31.18 10.97
N ASN A 78 32.23 -30.57 12.14
CA ASN A 78 31.43 -31.18 13.21
C ASN A 78 29.98 -30.65 13.19
N HIS A 79 29.01 -31.52 12.88
CA HIS A 79 27.56 -31.26 13.06
C HIS A 79 27.09 -31.64 14.46
N ASP A 80 27.93 -31.33 15.45
CA ASP A 80 27.76 -31.77 16.82
C ASP A 80 26.78 -30.88 17.57
N ARG A 81 26.06 -31.46 18.53
CA ARG A 81 25.16 -30.67 19.41
C ARG A 81 25.93 -29.71 20.33
N ASP A 82 27.20 -30.00 20.57
CA ASP A 82 28.06 -29.31 21.53
C ASP A 82 28.97 -28.27 20.84
N TRP A 83 28.38 -27.41 20.02
CA TRP A 83 29.08 -26.28 19.39
C TRP A 83 29.45 -25.21 20.43
N PRO A 84 30.71 -24.71 20.47
CA PRO A 84 31.12 -23.68 21.42
C PRO A 84 30.33 -22.38 21.31
N ARG A 85 29.96 -21.78 22.46
CA ARG A 85 29.17 -20.54 22.53
C ARG A 85 29.83 -19.43 23.35
N ASP A 86 30.93 -19.75 24.00
CA ASP A 86 31.73 -18.87 24.83
C ASP A 86 33.19 -19.37 24.87
N ASP A 87 34.09 -18.56 25.42
CA ASP A 87 35.51 -18.89 25.47
C ASP A 87 35.80 -20.19 26.24
N GLY A 88 35.01 -20.48 27.29
CA GLY A 88 35.18 -21.69 28.11
C GLY A 88 34.87 -22.96 27.35
N SER A 89 33.73 -22.99 26.66
CA SER A 89 33.32 -24.11 25.79
C SER A 89 34.24 -24.26 24.58
N LEU A 90 34.77 -23.16 24.05
CA LEU A 90 35.74 -23.18 22.95
C LEU A 90 37.05 -23.85 23.36
N ARG A 91 37.59 -23.48 24.53
CA ARG A 91 38.79 -24.10 25.10
C ARG A 91 38.60 -25.59 25.31
N SER A 92 37.47 -25.99 25.89
CA SER A 92 37.15 -27.40 26.12
C SER A 92 37.13 -28.18 24.80
N LYS A 93 36.45 -27.66 23.77
CA LYS A 93 36.30 -28.35 22.47
C LYS A 93 37.63 -28.44 21.70
N LEU A 94 38.49 -27.43 21.81
CA LEU A 94 39.80 -27.43 21.19
C LEU A 94 40.80 -28.33 21.95
N ALA A 95 40.68 -28.41 23.28
CA ALA A 95 41.48 -29.32 24.10
C ALA A 95 41.24 -30.79 23.75
N ASP A 96 40.01 -31.17 23.36
CA ASP A 96 39.69 -32.52 22.85
C ASP A 96 40.51 -32.88 21.60
N ASN A 97 40.99 -31.87 20.86
CA ASN A 97 41.82 -31.99 19.67
C ASN A 97 43.32 -31.71 19.97
N GLY A 98 43.70 -31.60 21.25
CA GLY A 98 45.07 -31.30 21.67
C GLY A 98 45.52 -29.87 21.38
N ILE A 99 44.59 -28.93 21.16
CA ILE A 99 44.87 -27.54 20.83
C ILE A 99 44.61 -26.65 22.04
N ASP A 100 45.64 -25.94 22.51
CA ASP A 100 45.49 -24.87 23.50
C ASP A 100 45.38 -23.51 22.79
N VAL A 101 44.15 -23.00 22.68
CA VAL A 101 43.84 -21.75 21.98
C VAL A 101 44.56 -20.53 22.57
N ASP A 102 44.91 -20.58 23.86
CA ASP A 102 45.61 -19.49 24.55
C ASP A 102 47.09 -19.42 24.25
N THR A 103 47.64 -20.43 23.58
CA THR A 103 49.04 -20.45 23.13
C THR A 103 49.17 -20.00 21.67
N VAL A 104 48.04 -19.84 20.98
CA VAL A 104 48.00 -19.38 19.60
C VAL A 104 48.32 -17.90 19.58
N ARG A 105 49.31 -17.53 18.77
CA ARG A 105 49.76 -16.16 18.63
C ARG A 105 49.51 -15.68 17.21
N ASP A 106 49.02 -14.47 17.10
CA ASP A 106 48.94 -13.76 15.84
C ASP A 106 50.35 -13.39 15.34
N PRO A 107 50.48 -12.85 14.12
CA PRO A 107 51.78 -12.53 13.54
C PRO A 107 52.66 -11.55 14.34
N TRP A 108 52.03 -10.76 15.22
CA TRP A 108 52.66 -9.76 16.08
C TRP A 108 52.92 -10.27 17.50
N GLY A 109 52.59 -11.54 17.80
CA GLY A 109 52.85 -12.16 19.09
C GLY A 109 51.76 -11.93 20.14
N ASN A 110 50.56 -11.48 19.74
CA ASN A 110 49.41 -11.35 20.63
C ASN A 110 48.52 -12.59 20.59
N PRO A 111 47.84 -12.95 21.70
CA PRO A 111 46.83 -14.00 21.66
C PRO A 111 45.63 -13.57 20.81
N TYR A 112 45.00 -14.52 20.11
CA TYR A 112 43.74 -14.26 19.39
C TYR A 112 42.57 -14.04 20.35
N ARG A 113 41.60 -13.20 19.94
CA ARG A 113 40.31 -13.07 20.62
C ARG A 113 39.19 -13.72 19.83
N ALA A 114 38.43 -14.63 20.45
CA ALA A 114 37.25 -15.21 19.82
C ALA A 114 36.03 -14.27 19.98
N ARG A 115 35.26 -14.12 18.90
CA ARG A 115 33.98 -13.43 18.88
C ARG A 115 32.90 -14.41 18.43
N PHE A 116 31.88 -14.57 19.28
CA PHE A 116 30.74 -15.44 19.03
C PHE A 116 29.58 -14.63 18.47
N GLY A 117 28.96 -15.12 17.40
CA GLY A 117 27.90 -14.41 16.70
C GLY A 117 26.86 -15.33 16.07
N ILE A 118 25.83 -14.71 15.49
CA ILE A 118 24.79 -15.38 14.73
C ILE A 118 24.70 -14.67 13.38
N ASP A 119 24.85 -15.43 12.30
CA ASP A 119 24.72 -14.96 10.92
C ASP A 119 23.68 -15.85 10.21
N GLY A 120 22.45 -15.37 10.15
CA GLY A 120 21.30 -16.10 9.61
C GLY A 120 21.10 -17.46 10.30
N ARG A 121 21.31 -18.55 9.54
CA ARG A 121 21.19 -19.93 10.04
C ARG A 121 22.46 -20.50 10.69
N PHE A 122 23.50 -19.69 10.85
CA PHE A 122 24.81 -20.12 11.34
C PHE A 122 25.15 -19.47 12.69
N GLN A 123 25.64 -20.27 13.63
CA GLN A 123 26.44 -19.79 14.74
C GLN A 123 27.86 -19.58 14.23
N THR A 124 28.46 -18.43 14.53
CA THR A 124 29.78 -18.05 14.03
C THR A 124 30.78 -17.87 15.16
N ILE A 125 32.00 -18.37 14.96
CA ILE A 125 33.15 -18.06 15.81
C ILE A 125 34.20 -17.40 14.92
N GLU A 126 34.57 -16.18 15.25
CA GLU A 126 35.54 -15.38 14.50
C GLU A 126 36.76 -15.10 15.39
N PHE A 127 37.97 -15.26 14.85
CA PHE A 127 39.22 -15.01 15.57
C PHE A 127 39.81 -13.68 15.13
N ILE A 128 40.01 -12.78 16.09
CA ILE A 128 40.47 -11.42 15.89
C ILE A 128 41.93 -11.31 16.36
N SER A 129 42.78 -10.72 15.52
CA SER A 129 44.15 -10.28 15.83
C SER A 129 44.13 -8.80 16.18
N ALA A 130 44.94 -8.42 17.18
CA ALA A 130 45.05 -7.04 17.66
C ALA A 130 45.91 -6.14 16.73
N GLY A 131 46.28 -6.64 15.55
CA GLY A 131 47.06 -5.90 14.58
C GLY A 131 48.47 -5.50 15.06
N PRO A 132 49.17 -4.68 14.26
CA PRO A 132 50.47 -4.10 14.60
C PRO A 132 50.49 -3.28 15.89
N ASP A 133 49.41 -2.54 16.20
CA ASP A 133 49.36 -1.67 17.39
C ASP A 133 49.18 -2.43 18.71
N GLN A 134 48.94 -3.74 18.61
CA GLN A 134 48.77 -4.70 19.70
C GLN A 134 47.58 -4.38 20.62
N GLN A 135 46.61 -3.57 20.16
CA GLN A 135 45.46 -3.12 20.92
C GLN A 135 44.15 -3.51 20.24
N PHE A 136 43.35 -4.37 20.89
CA PHE A 136 42.02 -4.70 20.36
C PHE A 136 41.06 -3.50 20.33
N GLY A 137 40.24 -3.43 19.29
CA GLY A 137 39.18 -2.43 19.10
C GLY A 137 39.62 -1.21 18.29
N THR A 138 40.79 -1.27 17.64
CA THR A 138 41.37 -0.21 16.82
C THR A 138 41.14 -0.49 15.33
N HIS A 139 41.57 0.44 14.46
CA HIS A 139 41.27 0.37 13.03
C HIS A 139 42.07 -0.71 12.27
N ASP A 140 43.18 -1.15 12.84
CA ASP A 140 44.10 -2.15 12.32
C ASP A 140 43.80 -3.58 12.78
N ASP A 141 42.75 -3.79 13.59
CA ASP A 141 42.23 -5.11 13.93
C ASP A 141 41.93 -5.93 12.66
N LEU A 142 42.46 -7.15 12.62
CA LEU A 142 42.33 -8.08 11.51
C LEU A 142 41.58 -9.34 11.96
N THR A 143 40.67 -9.81 11.11
CA THR A 143 39.81 -10.95 11.42
C THR A 143 40.09 -12.12 10.49
N ALA A 144 40.26 -13.31 11.05
CA ALA A 144 40.20 -14.54 10.27
C ALA A 144 38.76 -14.83 9.84
N PRO A 145 38.53 -15.49 8.68
CA PRO A 145 37.19 -15.87 8.25
C PRO A 145 36.41 -16.63 9.34
N PRO A 146 35.12 -16.29 9.57
CA PRO A 146 34.37 -16.90 10.65
C PRO A 146 34.10 -18.38 10.38
N VAL A 147 34.30 -19.22 11.41
CA VAL A 147 33.86 -20.61 11.38
C VAL A 147 32.37 -20.66 11.60
N ARG A 148 31.64 -21.24 10.64
CA ARG A 148 30.18 -21.30 10.63
C ARG A 148 29.67 -22.69 10.99
N HIS A 149 28.76 -22.77 11.96
CA HIS A 149 28.06 -23.99 12.34
C HIS A 149 26.54 -23.83 12.20
N GLU A 150 25.90 -24.75 11.48
CA GLU A 150 24.45 -24.75 11.31
C GLU A 150 23.76 -25.31 12.55
N TRP A 151 23.13 -24.44 13.35
CA TRP A 151 22.52 -24.84 14.62
C TRP A 151 21.34 -25.83 14.46
N PHE A 152 20.73 -25.91 13.27
CA PHE A 152 19.70 -26.90 12.94
C PHE A 152 20.19 -28.20 12.28
N ALA A 153 21.48 -28.29 11.90
CA ALA A 153 21.99 -29.49 11.25
C ALA A 153 21.69 -30.80 12.01
N PRO A 154 21.78 -30.86 13.36
CA PRO A 154 21.44 -32.07 14.12
C PRO A 154 19.94 -32.44 14.09
N TYR A 155 19.08 -31.46 13.84
CA TYR A 155 17.62 -31.64 13.83
C TYR A 155 17.07 -31.92 12.43
N ARG A 156 17.83 -31.64 11.37
CA ARG A 156 17.42 -31.89 9.98
C ARG A 156 16.97 -33.32 9.74
N HIS A 157 17.64 -34.31 10.30
CA HIS A 157 17.21 -35.71 10.14
C HIS A 157 15.88 -35.97 10.84
N SER A 158 15.65 -35.36 12.02
CA SER A 158 14.37 -35.50 12.75
C SER A 158 13.21 -34.79 12.03
N ILE A 159 13.47 -33.59 11.50
CA ILE A 159 12.53 -32.81 10.69
C ILE A 159 12.23 -33.52 9.37
N ALA A 160 13.25 -34.01 8.67
CA ALA A 160 13.09 -34.79 7.44
C ALA A 160 12.38 -36.12 7.69
N THR A 161 12.63 -36.80 8.82
CA THR A 161 11.96 -38.06 9.17
C THR A 161 10.50 -37.85 9.60
N MET A 162 10.18 -36.71 10.23
CA MET A 162 8.80 -36.30 10.51
C MET A 162 8.05 -35.90 9.24
N SER A 163 8.68 -35.09 8.37
CA SER A 163 8.13 -34.78 7.04
C SER A 163 7.98 -36.04 6.18
N ALA A 164 8.93 -36.97 6.22
CA ALA A 164 8.87 -38.26 5.52
C ALA A 164 7.82 -39.21 6.13
N SER A 165 7.59 -39.19 7.44
CA SER A 165 6.47 -39.95 8.06
C SER A 165 5.11 -39.35 7.71
N MET A 166 5.03 -38.05 7.41
CA MET A 166 3.82 -37.39 6.90
C MET A 166 3.65 -37.53 5.37
N THR A 167 4.71 -37.83 4.62
CA THR A 167 4.70 -37.97 3.15
C THR A 167 4.94 -39.39 2.64
N SER A 168 5.27 -40.35 3.51
CA SER A 168 5.36 -41.76 3.15
C SER A 168 3.95 -42.28 2.86
N PRO A 169 3.68 -42.81 1.65
CA PRO A 169 2.52 -43.67 1.47
C PRO A 169 2.81 -44.89 2.33
N ALA A 170 2.21 -44.95 3.51
CA ALA A 170 2.16 -46.19 4.25
C ALA A 170 1.62 -47.25 3.27
N GLU A 171 2.45 -48.23 2.91
CA GLU A 171 2.01 -49.56 2.49
C GLU A 171 1.28 -50.23 3.68
N GLN A 172 0.30 -49.55 4.26
CA GLN A 172 -0.81 -50.24 4.87
C GLN A 172 -1.56 -50.85 3.71
N ARG A 173 -1.49 -52.18 3.62
CA ARG A 173 -2.57 -52.98 3.02
C ARG A 173 -3.87 -52.39 3.53
N VAL A 174 -4.48 -51.52 2.73
CA VAL A 174 -5.85 -51.06 2.93
C VAL A 174 -6.66 -52.34 2.84
N ARG A 175 -7.04 -52.89 4.00
CA ARG A 175 -8.25 -53.69 4.06
C ARG A 175 -9.32 -52.74 3.55
N GLN A 176 -9.68 -52.92 2.29
CA GLN A 176 -10.88 -52.31 1.74
C GLN A 176 -11.97 -52.51 2.78
N PRO A 177 -12.59 -51.45 3.32
CA PRO A 177 -13.92 -51.64 3.88
C PRO A 177 -14.69 -52.27 2.72
N LYS A 178 -15.33 -53.42 2.96
CA LYS A 178 -16.39 -53.90 2.07
C LYS A 178 -17.48 -52.82 2.10
N VAL A 179 -17.30 -51.77 1.30
CA VAL A 179 -18.39 -50.91 0.89
C VAL A 179 -19.22 -51.80 -0.01
N LYS A 180 -20.40 -52.16 0.50
CA LYS A 180 -21.44 -52.77 -0.34
C LYS A 180 -21.62 -51.83 -1.53
N SER A 181 -21.30 -52.33 -2.71
CA SER A 181 -21.64 -51.72 -3.98
C SER A 181 -23.15 -51.85 -4.16
N GLU A 182 -23.89 -50.86 -3.68
CA GLU A 182 -25.16 -50.46 -4.28
C GLU A 182 -24.92 -49.11 -4.97
N PRO A 183 -25.35 -48.93 -6.23
CA PRO A 183 -25.23 -47.65 -6.91
C PRO A 183 -26.30 -46.71 -6.37
N GLU A 184 -26.01 -46.00 -5.28
CA GLU A 184 -26.77 -44.79 -4.97
C GLU A 184 -26.44 -43.75 -6.05
N GLN A 185 -27.44 -43.41 -6.87
CA GLN A 185 -27.45 -42.20 -7.68
C GLN A 185 -27.42 -40.98 -6.74
N GLY A 186 -26.26 -40.70 -6.15
CA GLY A 186 -26.06 -39.62 -5.19
C GLY A 186 -25.97 -38.27 -5.89
N THR A 187 -26.52 -37.23 -5.26
CA THR A 187 -26.38 -35.84 -5.68
C THR A 187 -24.89 -35.48 -5.83
N PRO A 188 -24.46 -34.83 -6.93
CA PRO A 188 -23.05 -34.45 -7.12
C PRO A 188 -22.56 -33.56 -5.97
N ARG A 189 -21.31 -33.78 -5.53
CA ARG A 189 -20.65 -32.89 -4.59
C ARG A 189 -20.33 -31.57 -5.29
N VAL A 190 -20.84 -30.45 -4.76
CA VAL A 190 -20.59 -29.11 -5.32
C VAL A 190 -19.32 -28.52 -4.72
N ARG A 191 -18.41 -28.08 -5.60
CA ARG A 191 -17.20 -27.33 -5.26
C ARG A 191 -17.44 -25.86 -5.56
N GLU A 192 -17.42 -25.05 -4.50
CA GLU A 192 -17.79 -23.62 -4.51
C GLU A 192 -16.73 -22.70 -3.86
N TYR A 193 -15.79 -23.27 -3.08
CA TYR A 193 -14.79 -22.49 -2.33
C TYR A 193 -13.41 -22.53 -3.02
N PHE A 194 -13.02 -21.43 -3.67
CA PHE A 194 -11.80 -21.33 -4.46
C PHE A 194 -10.95 -20.08 -4.10
N PRO A 195 -10.42 -20.00 -2.88
CA PRO A 195 -9.51 -18.92 -2.50
C PRO A 195 -8.18 -19.03 -3.26
N GLU A 196 -7.49 -17.90 -3.47
CA GLU A 196 -6.11 -17.91 -3.96
C GLU A 196 -5.11 -18.36 -2.90
N THR A 197 -5.34 -17.96 -1.63
CA THR A 197 -4.55 -18.38 -0.46
C THR A 197 -5.45 -19.17 0.49
N LEU A 198 -5.15 -20.45 0.71
CA LEU A 198 -5.96 -21.32 1.58
C LEU A 198 -6.02 -20.83 3.02
N VAL A 199 -4.85 -20.48 3.57
CA VAL A 199 -4.68 -20.12 4.97
C VAL A 199 -3.50 -19.17 5.11
N TRP A 200 -3.70 -18.11 5.88
CA TRP A 200 -2.65 -17.20 6.32
C TRP A 200 -2.79 -17.00 7.82
N ALA A 201 -1.87 -17.59 8.59
CA ALA A 201 -1.85 -17.54 10.05
C ALA A 201 -0.57 -16.83 10.51
N PRO A 202 -0.56 -15.49 10.59
CA PRO A 202 0.65 -14.71 10.84
C PRO A 202 1.20 -14.89 12.26
N ARG A 203 0.41 -15.43 13.19
CA ARG A 203 0.81 -15.79 14.55
C ARG A 203 0.21 -17.14 14.92
N LEU A 204 1.09 -18.07 15.28
CA LEU A 204 0.72 -19.35 15.89
C LEU A 204 1.71 -19.60 17.02
N GLU A 205 1.25 -19.49 18.27
CA GLU A 205 2.09 -19.78 19.43
C GLU A 205 2.19 -21.29 19.64
N THR A 206 3.40 -21.77 19.84
CA THR A 206 3.65 -23.16 20.20
C THR A 206 3.41 -23.37 21.69
N GLY A 207 2.99 -24.58 22.06
CA GLY A 207 2.96 -25.00 23.46
C GLY A 207 4.37 -25.15 24.04
N PRO A 208 4.49 -25.40 25.37
CA PRO A 208 5.78 -25.63 26.03
C PRO A 208 6.60 -26.80 25.45
N ASP A 209 5.95 -27.72 24.73
CA ASP A 209 6.56 -28.84 24.01
C ASP A 209 7.00 -28.49 22.58
N GLY A 210 6.87 -27.22 22.17
CA GLY A 210 7.23 -26.71 20.85
C GLY A 210 6.21 -27.01 19.75
N ARG A 211 5.00 -27.51 20.07
CA ARG A 211 3.99 -27.88 19.07
C ARG A 211 2.91 -26.80 18.89
N GLY A 212 2.54 -26.52 17.64
CA GLY A 212 1.39 -25.70 17.27
C GLY A 212 0.39 -26.52 16.45
N ARG A 213 -0.90 -26.16 16.52
CA ARG A 213 -1.96 -26.79 15.71
C ARG A 213 -2.74 -25.70 14.97
N LEU A 214 -2.95 -25.92 13.67
CA LEU A 214 -3.73 -25.04 12.81
C LEU A 214 -4.74 -25.90 12.03
N ASP A 215 -6.03 -25.70 12.30
CA ASP A 215 -7.12 -26.35 11.56
C ASP A 215 -7.63 -25.38 10.49
N PHE A 216 -7.78 -25.82 9.24
CA PHE A 216 -8.30 -25.02 8.14
C PHE A 216 -9.09 -25.87 7.13
N ARG A 217 -10.04 -25.23 6.41
CA ARG A 217 -10.85 -25.89 5.38
C ARG A 217 -10.07 -25.96 4.06
N LEU A 218 -9.98 -27.15 3.47
CA LEU A 218 -9.45 -27.32 2.11
C LEU A 218 -10.39 -26.71 1.06
N ALA A 219 -9.81 -26.05 0.06
CA ALA A 219 -10.53 -25.51 -1.09
C ALA A 219 -11.09 -26.62 -2.00
N GLY A 220 -12.06 -26.25 -2.83
CA GLY A 220 -12.53 -27.05 -3.95
C GLY A 220 -11.53 -27.14 -5.11
N SER A 221 -10.44 -26.38 -5.09
CA SER A 221 -9.37 -26.47 -6.10
C SER A 221 -8.67 -27.83 -6.04
N ILE A 222 -8.59 -28.51 -7.18
CA ILE A 222 -7.83 -29.76 -7.32
C ILE A 222 -6.42 -29.39 -7.74
N THR A 223 -5.54 -29.26 -6.75
CA THR A 223 -4.18 -28.75 -6.90
C THR A 223 -3.28 -29.28 -5.78
N THR A 224 -1.98 -29.03 -5.90
CA THR A 224 -1.03 -29.16 -4.81
C THR A 224 -0.85 -27.80 -4.15
N TRP A 225 -1.24 -27.71 -2.89
CA TRP A 225 -1.05 -26.52 -2.08
C TRP A 225 0.30 -26.58 -1.39
N LYS A 226 1.12 -25.55 -1.52
CA LYS A 226 2.37 -25.42 -0.77
C LYS A 226 2.08 -24.68 0.53
N LEU A 227 2.25 -25.37 1.66
CA LEU A 227 2.19 -24.75 2.98
C LEU A 227 3.61 -24.41 3.41
N GLU A 228 3.88 -23.13 3.62
CA GLU A 228 5.14 -22.64 4.18
C GLU A 228 4.91 -22.16 5.62
N ALA A 229 5.80 -22.54 6.53
CA ALA A 229 5.80 -22.11 7.91
C ALA A 229 7.14 -21.44 8.24
N ILE A 230 7.08 -20.26 8.87
CA ILE A 230 8.23 -19.53 9.38
C ILE A 230 8.10 -19.53 10.90
N ALA A 231 9.07 -20.10 11.60
CA ALA A 231 9.11 -20.15 13.06
C ALA A 231 10.17 -19.17 13.58
N SER A 232 9.86 -18.49 14.68
CA SER A 232 10.81 -17.64 15.40
C SER A 232 10.80 -17.97 16.89
N THR A 233 11.97 -18.07 17.52
CA THR A 233 12.09 -18.19 18.98
C THR A 233 11.99 -16.81 19.64
N ALA A 234 11.74 -16.76 20.95
CA ALA A 234 11.77 -15.50 21.70
C ALA A 234 13.13 -14.77 21.63
N ALA A 235 14.21 -15.49 21.33
CA ALA A 235 15.55 -14.92 21.14
C ALA A 235 15.79 -14.43 19.68
N GLY A 236 14.78 -14.49 18.81
CA GLY A 236 14.86 -13.98 17.43
C GLY A 236 15.46 -14.96 16.41
N ALA A 237 15.69 -16.23 16.79
CA ALA A 237 16.20 -17.23 15.85
C ALA A 237 15.09 -17.73 14.92
N ILE A 238 15.33 -17.77 13.60
CA ILE A 238 14.30 -18.06 12.57
C ILE A 238 14.62 -19.37 11.83
N GLU A 239 13.58 -20.13 11.49
CA GLU A 239 13.66 -21.25 10.55
C GLU A 239 12.43 -21.29 9.64
N THR A 240 12.58 -21.92 8.46
CA THR A 240 11.48 -22.10 7.51
C THR A 240 11.32 -23.57 7.14
N ALA A 241 10.08 -24.02 6.99
CA ALA A 241 9.75 -25.35 6.50
C ALA A 241 8.61 -25.25 5.47
N ALA A 242 8.60 -26.15 4.50
CA ALA A 242 7.54 -26.24 3.50
C ALA A 242 7.06 -27.68 3.36
N VAL A 243 5.75 -27.86 3.16
CA VAL A 243 5.14 -29.15 2.85
C VAL A 243 4.08 -28.99 1.77
N ASP A 244 3.98 -29.98 0.90
CA ASP A 244 2.97 -30.05 -0.14
C ASP A 244 1.73 -30.81 0.37
N ILE A 245 0.56 -30.18 0.22
CA ILE A 245 -0.74 -30.76 0.54
C ILE A 245 -1.49 -30.98 -0.77
N ARG A 246 -1.59 -32.24 -1.19
CA ARG A 246 -2.27 -32.60 -2.43
C ARG A 246 -3.78 -32.74 -2.23
N ALA A 247 -4.54 -31.81 -2.79
CA ALA A 247 -6.00 -31.91 -2.91
C ALA A 247 -6.35 -32.55 -4.25
N PHE A 248 -6.85 -33.80 -4.23
CA PHE A 248 -7.07 -34.56 -5.46
C PHE A 248 -8.37 -35.36 -5.43
N GLN A 249 -9.05 -35.36 -6.58
CA GLN A 249 -10.21 -36.20 -6.87
C GLN A 249 -9.92 -36.95 -8.18
N PRO A 250 -10.14 -38.27 -8.26
CA PRO A 250 -9.83 -39.04 -9.47
C PRO A 250 -10.67 -38.66 -10.69
N PHE A 251 -11.89 -38.17 -10.49
CA PHE A 251 -12.79 -37.74 -11.56
C PHE A 251 -13.41 -36.39 -11.20
N PHE A 252 -13.32 -35.39 -12.07
CA PHE A 252 -13.86 -34.06 -11.79
C PHE A 252 -14.08 -33.22 -13.06
N VAL A 253 -14.95 -32.22 -12.93
CA VAL A 253 -15.21 -31.21 -13.97
C VAL A 253 -14.50 -29.90 -13.63
N ASP A 254 -14.01 -29.16 -14.62
CA ASP A 254 -13.35 -27.88 -14.37
C ASP A 254 -13.63 -26.87 -15.50
N HIS A 255 -13.69 -25.59 -15.14
CA HIS A 255 -13.82 -24.49 -16.09
C HIS A 255 -13.22 -23.21 -15.51
N SER A 256 -12.87 -22.28 -16.40
CA SER A 256 -12.30 -20.97 -16.05
C SER A 256 -13.23 -19.85 -16.52
N LEU A 257 -14.37 -19.70 -15.82
CA LEU A 257 -15.29 -18.58 -16.08
C LEU A 257 -14.58 -17.24 -15.76
N PRO A 258 -14.64 -16.23 -16.63
CA PRO A 258 -14.18 -14.89 -16.30
C PRO A 258 -14.95 -14.34 -15.10
N PRO A 259 -14.27 -13.79 -14.08
CA PRO A 259 -14.96 -13.30 -12.88
C PRO A 259 -15.73 -12.01 -13.15
N ILE A 260 -15.47 -11.32 -14.27
CA ILE A 260 -16.13 -10.08 -14.67
C ILE A 260 -16.56 -10.21 -16.14
N LEU A 261 -17.79 -9.83 -16.43
CA LEU A 261 -18.38 -9.71 -17.76
C LEU A 261 -19.15 -8.37 -17.86
N THR A 262 -19.45 -7.93 -19.08
CA THR A 262 -20.39 -6.84 -19.35
C THR A 262 -21.68 -7.41 -19.94
N GLU A 263 -22.82 -6.78 -19.64
CA GLU A 263 -24.11 -7.14 -20.24
C GLU A 263 -24.00 -7.16 -21.78
N GLY A 264 -24.48 -8.24 -22.39
CA GLY A 264 -24.39 -8.49 -23.82
C GLY A 264 -23.05 -9.08 -24.29
N ASP A 265 -22.13 -9.41 -23.39
CA ASP A 265 -20.95 -10.21 -23.71
C ASP A 265 -21.36 -11.65 -24.01
N GLU A 266 -20.73 -12.24 -25.02
CA GLU A 266 -20.88 -13.64 -25.40
C GLU A 266 -19.54 -14.35 -25.27
N ILE A 267 -19.52 -15.49 -24.57
CA ILE A 267 -18.31 -16.30 -24.40
C ILE A 267 -18.59 -17.76 -24.76
N GLN A 268 -17.59 -18.41 -25.34
CA GLN A 268 -17.55 -19.85 -25.55
C GLN A 268 -16.71 -20.46 -24.44
N LEU A 269 -17.35 -20.86 -23.34
CA LEU A 269 -16.71 -21.40 -22.14
C LEU A 269 -16.31 -22.87 -22.34
N PRO A 270 -15.00 -23.19 -22.36
CA PRO A 270 -14.55 -24.57 -22.38
C PRO A 270 -14.71 -25.20 -20.98
N VAL A 271 -15.28 -26.40 -20.95
CA VAL A 271 -15.56 -27.18 -19.74
C VAL A 271 -14.88 -28.53 -19.91
N ALA A 272 -13.87 -28.78 -19.09
CA ALA A 272 -13.09 -30.00 -19.15
C ALA A 272 -13.57 -31.00 -18.09
N VAL A 273 -13.74 -32.25 -18.49
CA VAL A 273 -13.91 -33.38 -17.57
C VAL A 273 -12.63 -34.19 -17.58
N ARG A 274 -12.05 -34.39 -16.40
CA ARG A 274 -10.81 -35.14 -16.22
C ARG A 274 -11.09 -36.47 -15.55
N ASN A 275 -10.59 -37.53 -16.16
CA ASN A 275 -10.75 -38.90 -15.69
C ASN A 275 -9.38 -39.53 -15.42
N TYR A 276 -8.99 -39.62 -14.16
CA TYR A 276 -7.80 -40.35 -13.70
C TYR A 276 -8.12 -41.80 -13.29
N GLU A 277 -9.35 -42.28 -13.52
CA GLU A 277 -9.70 -43.68 -13.31
C GLU A 277 -9.13 -44.57 -14.43
N LYS A 278 -9.02 -45.86 -14.11
CA LYS A 278 -8.52 -46.89 -15.05
C LYS A 278 -9.55 -47.33 -16.10
N LYS A 279 -10.77 -46.80 -16.04
CA LYS A 279 -11.88 -47.12 -16.96
C LYS A 279 -12.42 -45.86 -17.60
N GLU A 280 -12.92 -45.99 -18.83
CA GLU A 280 -13.70 -44.97 -19.48
C GLU A 280 -14.97 -44.65 -18.68
N GLN A 281 -15.35 -43.37 -18.65
CA GLN A 281 -16.52 -42.89 -17.92
C GLN A 281 -17.51 -42.24 -18.91
N PRO A 282 -18.76 -42.72 -18.99
CA PRO A 282 -19.84 -41.99 -19.64
C PRO A 282 -20.27 -40.83 -18.73
N VAL A 283 -20.34 -39.62 -19.25
CA VAL A 283 -20.63 -38.42 -18.45
C VAL A 283 -21.67 -37.57 -19.15
N GLU A 284 -22.72 -37.21 -18.43
CA GLU A 284 -23.64 -36.15 -18.76
C GLU A 284 -23.18 -34.86 -18.07
N LEU A 285 -22.68 -33.93 -18.87
CA LEU A 285 -22.38 -32.56 -18.45
C LEU A 285 -23.64 -31.70 -18.58
N THR A 286 -24.05 -31.04 -17.49
CA THR A 286 -25.19 -30.12 -17.51
C THR A 286 -24.80 -28.76 -16.96
N MET A 287 -24.96 -27.72 -17.76
CA MET A 287 -24.89 -26.34 -17.27
C MET A 287 -26.24 -25.94 -16.70
N GLN A 288 -26.25 -25.59 -15.41
CA GLN A 288 -27.48 -25.17 -14.72
C GLN A 288 -27.88 -23.76 -15.16
N PRO A 289 -29.19 -23.47 -15.26
CA PRO A 289 -29.67 -22.12 -15.54
C PRO A 289 -29.16 -21.11 -14.50
N ALA A 290 -28.89 -19.89 -14.94
CA ALA A 290 -28.53 -18.79 -14.06
C ALA A 290 -29.26 -17.52 -14.53
N ASP A 291 -29.87 -16.79 -13.60
CA ASP A 291 -30.74 -15.65 -13.93
C ASP A 291 -30.02 -14.52 -14.69
N TRP A 292 -28.70 -14.45 -14.60
CA TRP A 292 -27.88 -13.45 -15.29
C TRP A 292 -27.41 -13.90 -16.69
N ALA A 293 -27.59 -15.19 -17.06
CA ALA A 293 -27.02 -15.78 -18.26
C ALA A 293 -28.08 -16.42 -19.16
N GLU A 294 -27.95 -16.20 -20.47
CA GLU A 294 -28.72 -16.92 -21.50
C GLU A 294 -27.80 -17.94 -22.18
N LEU A 295 -28.11 -19.23 -22.06
CA LEU A 295 -27.36 -20.28 -22.76
C LEU A 295 -27.77 -20.37 -24.23
N ARG A 296 -26.79 -20.41 -25.12
CA ARG A 296 -26.98 -20.60 -26.56
C ARG A 296 -26.77 -22.08 -26.91
N GLY A 297 -27.86 -22.81 -27.13
CA GLY A 297 -27.86 -24.23 -27.47
C GLY A 297 -28.33 -25.13 -26.32
N ALA A 298 -28.07 -26.43 -26.41
CA ALA A 298 -28.51 -27.38 -25.39
C ALA A 298 -27.68 -27.26 -24.10
N THR A 299 -28.34 -27.44 -22.95
CA THR A 299 -27.77 -27.38 -21.59
C THR A 299 -27.04 -28.65 -21.18
N GLY A 300 -27.42 -29.79 -21.74
CA GLY A 300 -26.82 -31.10 -21.52
C GLY A 300 -25.89 -31.54 -22.66
N ARG A 301 -24.77 -32.17 -22.34
CA ARG A 301 -23.83 -32.80 -23.28
C ARG A 301 -23.43 -34.18 -22.77
N HIS A 302 -23.41 -35.16 -23.66
CA HIS A 302 -22.91 -36.50 -23.33
C HIS A 302 -21.47 -36.63 -23.81
N LEU A 303 -20.60 -37.10 -22.93
CA LEU A 303 -19.18 -37.31 -23.16
C LEU A 303 -18.81 -38.75 -22.83
N GLN A 304 -17.87 -39.29 -23.60
CA GLN A 304 -17.10 -40.46 -23.19
C GLN A 304 -15.71 -39.96 -22.83
N VAL A 305 -15.29 -40.18 -21.59
CA VAL A 305 -13.99 -39.71 -21.10
C VAL A 305 -13.07 -40.92 -20.91
N PRO A 306 -12.09 -41.12 -21.80
CA PRO A 306 -11.18 -42.27 -21.73
C PRO A 306 -10.39 -42.32 -20.41
N PRO A 307 -9.85 -43.49 -20.02
CA PRO A 307 -9.07 -43.62 -18.79
C PRO A 307 -7.78 -42.79 -18.86
N SER A 308 -7.44 -42.14 -17.74
CA SER A 308 -6.27 -41.25 -17.61
C SER A 308 -6.22 -40.11 -18.65
N GLN A 309 -7.36 -39.64 -19.15
CA GLN A 309 -7.48 -38.57 -20.13
C GLN A 309 -8.50 -37.50 -19.72
N SER A 310 -8.63 -36.46 -20.55
CA SER A 310 -9.64 -35.42 -20.40
C SER A 310 -10.44 -35.26 -21.69
N ALA A 311 -11.73 -35.01 -21.55
CA ALA A 311 -12.59 -34.55 -22.65
C ALA A 311 -13.03 -33.11 -22.36
N THR A 312 -13.25 -32.30 -23.39
CA THR A 312 -13.69 -30.90 -23.24
C THR A 312 -14.88 -30.65 -24.12
N GLU A 313 -15.91 -30.01 -23.56
CA GLU A 313 -17.06 -29.48 -24.29
C GLU A 313 -17.08 -27.96 -24.17
N VAL A 314 -17.69 -27.30 -25.14
CA VAL A 314 -17.77 -25.83 -25.17
C VAL A 314 -19.22 -25.39 -25.04
N PHE A 315 -19.49 -24.55 -24.04
CA PHE A 315 -20.80 -23.95 -23.80
C PHE A 315 -20.80 -22.49 -24.23
N SER A 316 -21.73 -22.10 -25.09
CA SER A 316 -21.91 -20.72 -25.50
C SER A 316 -22.92 -20.04 -24.59
N LEU A 317 -22.52 -18.96 -23.92
CA LEU A 317 -23.41 -18.21 -23.02
C LEU A 317 -23.31 -16.70 -23.29
N ARG A 318 -24.43 -16.01 -23.11
CA ARG A 318 -24.55 -14.56 -23.20
C ARG A 318 -24.88 -14.01 -21.81
N ALA A 319 -24.13 -13.00 -21.36
CA ALA A 319 -24.47 -12.25 -20.16
C ALA A 319 -25.73 -11.40 -20.45
N ALA A 320 -26.87 -11.79 -19.87
CA ALA A 320 -28.18 -11.22 -20.17
C ALA A 320 -28.57 -10.08 -19.22
N HIS A 321 -28.18 -10.16 -17.94
CA HIS A 321 -28.54 -9.18 -16.92
C HIS A 321 -27.37 -8.86 -15.97
N PRO A 322 -27.26 -7.62 -15.47
CA PRO A 322 -26.28 -7.26 -14.46
C PRO A 322 -26.47 -8.02 -13.15
N VAL A 323 -25.38 -8.41 -12.51
CA VAL A 323 -25.39 -9.12 -11.22
C VAL A 323 -24.06 -8.95 -10.50
N THR A 324 -24.05 -8.95 -9.18
CA THR A 324 -22.83 -9.07 -8.37
C THR A 324 -22.89 -10.37 -7.59
N GLY A 325 -21.87 -11.23 -7.72
CA GLY A 325 -21.85 -12.55 -7.10
C GLY A 325 -22.84 -13.53 -7.75
N GLY A 326 -23.11 -13.37 -9.05
CA GLY A 326 -23.90 -14.34 -9.82
C GLY A 326 -23.16 -15.68 -9.88
N LYS A 327 -23.89 -16.79 -9.81
CA LYS A 327 -23.30 -18.14 -9.76
C LYS A 327 -23.52 -18.86 -11.08
N LEU A 328 -22.50 -19.56 -11.57
CA LEU A 328 -22.60 -20.52 -12.67
C LEU A 328 -22.24 -21.90 -12.16
N ARG A 329 -23.18 -22.84 -12.23
CA ARG A 329 -22.97 -24.22 -11.82
C ARG A 329 -22.95 -25.16 -13.02
N ILE A 330 -22.00 -26.08 -13.01
CA ILE A 330 -21.88 -27.17 -13.99
C ILE A 330 -21.79 -28.50 -13.25
N ASP A 331 -22.68 -29.42 -13.61
CA ASP A 331 -22.73 -30.77 -13.08
C ASP A 331 -22.14 -31.77 -14.08
N ALA A 332 -21.41 -32.77 -13.57
CA ALA A 332 -20.91 -33.91 -14.32
C ALA A 332 -21.43 -35.20 -13.66
N VAL A 333 -22.43 -35.83 -14.28
CA VAL A 333 -23.15 -37.01 -13.74
C VAL A 333 -22.90 -38.22 -14.63
N GLY A 334 -22.92 -39.45 -14.09
CA GLY A 334 -22.85 -40.68 -14.90
C GLY A 334 -21.53 -41.47 -14.83
N GLY A 335 -20.48 -40.92 -14.19
CA GLY A 335 -19.22 -41.61 -13.92
C GLY A 335 -19.14 -42.28 -12.53
N ALA A 336 -17.97 -42.83 -12.18
CA ALA A 336 -17.69 -43.51 -10.91
C ALA A 336 -17.96 -42.66 -9.66
N ALA A 337 -17.92 -41.32 -9.79
CA ALA A 337 -18.36 -40.36 -8.77
C ALA A 337 -18.85 -39.07 -9.45
N PRO A 338 -20.07 -38.59 -9.18
CA PRO A 338 -20.57 -37.33 -9.73
C PRO A 338 -19.91 -36.11 -9.08
N ASP A 339 -19.54 -35.10 -9.87
CA ASP A 339 -18.88 -33.86 -9.44
C ASP A 339 -19.66 -32.65 -9.95
N ALA A 340 -19.58 -31.54 -9.21
CA ALA A 340 -20.14 -30.26 -9.64
C ALA A 340 -19.21 -29.12 -9.24
N ILE A 341 -19.15 -28.10 -10.08
CA ILE A 341 -18.36 -26.89 -9.86
C ILE A 341 -19.25 -25.66 -10.01
N GLU A 342 -19.14 -24.74 -9.04
CA GLU A 342 -19.84 -23.46 -9.05
C GLU A 342 -18.83 -22.32 -8.97
N ARG A 343 -18.90 -21.36 -9.90
CA ARG A 343 -18.05 -20.18 -9.92
C ARG A 343 -18.89 -18.91 -9.88
N GLU A 344 -18.38 -17.92 -9.15
CA GLU A 344 -18.99 -16.59 -9.08
C GLU A 344 -18.53 -15.70 -10.24
N VAL A 345 -19.42 -14.80 -10.67
CA VAL A 345 -19.18 -13.78 -11.69
C VAL A 345 -19.89 -12.48 -11.32
N THR A 346 -19.31 -11.37 -11.73
CA THR A 346 -19.96 -10.05 -11.74
C THR A 346 -20.23 -9.64 -13.17
N VAL A 347 -21.48 -9.28 -13.47
CA VAL A 347 -21.88 -8.73 -14.77
C VAL A 347 -22.19 -7.24 -14.59
N HIS A 348 -21.40 -6.38 -15.22
CA HIS A 348 -21.62 -4.95 -15.22
C HIS A 348 -22.64 -4.53 -16.30
N PRO A 349 -23.48 -3.50 -16.05
CA PRO A 349 -24.28 -2.89 -17.10
C PRO A 349 -23.41 -2.33 -18.24
N ASP A 350 -23.88 -2.39 -19.49
CA ASP A 350 -23.16 -1.83 -20.65
C ASP A 350 -23.36 -0.30 -20.80
N HIS A 351 -23.19 0.42 -19.70
CA HIS A 351 -23.51 1.85 -19.61
C HIS A 351 -22.46 2.60 -18.79
N ARG A 352 -22.35 3.90 -19.04
CA ARG A 352 -21.48 4.77 -18.23
C ARG A 352 -22.19 5.11 -16.93
N GLN A 353 -21.64 4.69 -15.81
CA GLN A 353 -22.09 5.14 -14.49
C GLN A 353 -21.70 6.60 -14.27
N ASN A 354 -22.65 7.41 -13.82
CA ASN A 354 -22.47 8.81 -13.47
C ASN A 354 -23.05 9.06 -12.08
N VAL A 355 -22.54 10.09 -11.40
CA VAL A 355 -23.03 10.52 -10.09
C VAL A 355 -23.42 12.00 -10.19
N ALA A 356 -24.64 12.32 -9.76
CA ALA A 356 -25.11 13.68 -9.56
C ALA A 356 -25.28 13.93 -8.07
N THR A 357 -24.75 15.06 -7.58
CA THR A 357 -24.89 15.47 -6.18
C THR A 357 -25.44 16.88 -6.09
N ALA A 358 -26.17 17.13 -5.00
CA ALA A 358 -26.49 18.49 -4.57
C ALA A 358 -26.42 18.54 -3.05
N SER A 359 -25.89 19.63 -2.50
CA SER A 359 -25.73 19.76 -1.05
C SER A 359 -25.93 21.19 -0.59
N GLY A 360 -26.09 21.37 0.71
CA GLY A 360 -26.20 22.68 1.33
C GLY A 360 -26.36 22.59 2.84
N LEU A 361 -26.44 23.78 3.44
CA LEU A 361 -26.67 23.96 4.86
C LEU A 361 -28.11 24.42 5.12
N LEU A 362 -28.69 23.90 6.18
CA LEU A 362 -30.05 24.08 6.64
C LEU A 362 -30.03 24.90 7.93
N SER A 363 -30.82 25.96 8.01
CA SER A 363 -31.21 26.58 9.28
C SER A 363 -32.61 26.09 9.67
N ASP A 364 -33.68 26.74 9.18
CA ASP A 364 -35.08 26.32 9.44
C ASP A 364 -35.67 25.44 8.33
N SER A 365 -35.32 25.74 7.07
CA SER A 365 -35.76 25.02 5.88
C SER A 365 -34.73 25.13 4.76
N MET A 366 -34.70 24.14 3.87
CA MET A 366 -33.72 24.07 2.78
C MET A 366 -34.35 23.42 1.56
N SER A 367 -33.94 23.91 0.39
CA SER A 367 -34.30 23.33 -0.91
C SER A 367 -33.02 22.95 -1.65
N LEU A 368 -32.90 21.67 -2.02
CA LEU A 368 -31.89 21.16 -2.94
C LEU A 368 -32.50 20.96 -4.31
N VAL A 369 -31.69 21.16 -5.35
CA VAL A 369 -32.05 20.80 -6.72
C VAL A 369 -30.97 19.90 -7.29
N VAL A 370 -31.35 18.70 -7.71
CA VAL A 370 -30.48 17.79 -8.48
C VAL A 370 -31.08 17.59 -9.86
N SER A 371 -30.26 17.70 -10.90
CA SER A 371 -30.70 17.49 -12.29
C SER A 371 -30.19 16.14 -12.79
N LEU A 372 -31.11 15.32 -13.30
CA LEU A 372 -30.81 14.06 -13.98
C LEU A 372 -31.00 14.24 -15.48
N PRO A 373 -30.15 13.66 -16.34
CA PRO A 373 -30.27 13.85 -17.78
C PRO A 373 -31.44 13.06 -18.37
N GLU A 374 -31.96 13.52 -19.52
CA GLU A 374 -33.12 12.89 -20.18
C GLU A 374 -32.79 11.52 -20.79
N ASP A 375 -31.52 11.26 -21.12
CA ASP A 375 -31.03 10.02 -21.71
C ASP A 375 -30.54 8.99 -20.67
N LEU A 376 -30.92 9.17 -19.40
CA LEU A 376 -30.62 8.18 -18.35
C LEU A 376 -31.26 6.83 -18.69
N ILE A 377 -30.56 5.76 -18.36
CA ILE A 377 -30.95 4.37 -18.63
C ILE A 377 -31.31 3.70 -17.31
N GLY A 378 -32.50 3.09 -17.28
CA GLY A 378 -33.04 2.44 -16.07
C GLY A 378 -33.48 3.44 -15.00
N GLN A 379 -33.68 2.96 -13.77
CA GLN A 379 -33.99 3.82 -12.63
C GLN A 379 -32.67 4.23 -11.94
N PRO A 380 -32.48 5.52 -11.60
CA PRO A 380 -31.33 5.92 -10.78
C PRO A 380 -31.45 5.32 -9.37
N THR A 381 -30.31 5.10 -8.71
CA THR A 381 -30.29 5.01 -7.24
C THR A 381 -30.14 6.41 -6.67
N ALA A 382 -30.78 6.69 -5.53
CA ALA A 382 -30.66 8.01 -4.90
C ALA A 382 -30.87 7.95 -3.40
N GLU A 383 -29.95 8.60 -2.69
CA GLU A 383 -29.96 8.71 -1.24
C GLU A 383 -29.94 10.18 -0.83
N LEU A 384 -30.85 10.57 0.07
CA LEU A 384 -30.76 11.83 0.82
C LEU A 384 -30.09 11.57 2.15
N LYS A 385 -28.96 12.24 2.38
CA LYS A 385 -28.18 12.20 3.63
C LYS A 385 -28.41 13.49 4.40
N VAL A 386 -28.83 13.39 5.65
CA VAL A 386 -29.07 14.52 6.55
C VAL A 386 -28.16 14.41 7.78
N TYR A 387 -27.38 15.45 8.03
CA TYR A 387 -26.39 15.53 9.10
C TYR A 387 -26.87 16.50 10.17
N SER A 388 -27.16 15.98 11.36
CA SER A 388 -27.59 16.79 12.51
C SER A 388 -26.43 17.49 13.26
N SER A 389 -25.18 17.29 12.85
CA SER A 389 -24.00 18.04 13.31
C SER A 389 -22.82 17.83 12.37
N LEU A 390 -21.80 18.70 12.44
CA LEU A 390 -20.54 18.51 11.70
C LEU A 390 -19.82 17.24 12.11
N LEU A 391 -19.92 16.85 13.39
CA LEU A 391 -19.27 15.62 13.88
C LEU A 391 -19.79 14.37 13.14
N ARG A 392 -21.07 14.31 12.79
CA ARG A 392 -21.62 13.20 12.00
C ARG A 392 -21.05 13.15 10.59
N HIS A 393 -20.82 14.33 10.00
CA HIS A 393 -20.16 14.42 8.72
C HIS A 393 -18.73 13.90 8.81
N VAL A 394 -17.96 14.34 9.82
CA VAL A 394 -16.61 13.84 10.08
C VAL A 394 -16.59 12.31 10.23
N VAL A 395 -17.53 11.73 10.97
CA VAL A 395 -17.61 10.26 11.14
C VAL A 395 -17.84 9.53 9.81
N GLU A 396 -18.73 10.05 8.95
CA GLU A 396 -18.93 9.48 7.61
C GLU A 396 -17.70 9.66 6.72
N SER A 397 -17.12 10.87 6.67
CA SER A 397 -15.91 11.15 5.89
C SER A 397 -14.74 10.25 6.31
N ILE A 398 -14.57 10.04 7.62
CA ILE A 398 -13.57 9.10 8.14
C ILE A 398 -13.90 7.68 7.66
N ALA A 399 -15.15 7.25 7.77
CA ALA A 399 -15.56 5.92 7.32
C ALA A 399 -15.37 5.72 5.80
N GLY A 400 -15.65 6.74 4.99
CA GLY A 400 -15.43 6.74 3.54
C GLY A 400 -13.96 6.81 3.15
N GLY A 401 -13.11 7.44 3.97
CA GLY A 401 -11.67 7.52 3.77
C GLY A 401 -10.87 6.33 4.32
N MET A 402 -11.45 5.55 5.24
CA MET A 402 -10.78 4.40 5.87
C MET A 402 -10.56 3.27 4.85
N HIS A 403 -9.29 3.05 4.50
CA HIS A 403 -8.86 1.97 3.64
C HIS A 403 -7.71 1.20 4.28
N ARG A 404 -7.58 -0.09 3.94
CA ARG A 404 -6.39 -0.86 4.26
C ARG A 404 -5.18 -0.20 3.57
N PRO A 405 -4.04 0.01 4.24
CA PRO A 405 -2.92 0.75 3.64
C PRO A 405 -2.30 0.06 2.43
N TYR A 406 -1.98 0.85 1.40
CA TYR A 406 -1.47 0.39 0.10
C TYR A 406 -0.46 1.36 -0.52
N GLY A 407 0.13 0.95 -1.64
CA GLY A 407 0.90 1.85 -2.51
C GLY A 407 2.19 2.39 -1.88
N CYS A 408 2.61 3.57 -2.34
CA CYS A 408 3.81 4.29 -1.86
C CYS A 408 3.63 4.84 -0.43
N ALA A 409 4.67 5.43 0.15
CA ALA A 409 4.63 6.02 1.50
C ALA A 409 3.53 7.08 1.66
N GLU A 410 3.28 7.90 0.63
CA GLU A 410 2.22 8.91 0.66
C GLU A 410 0.82 8.28 0.67
N GLN A 411 0.61 7.28 -0.19
CA GLN A 411 -0.66 6.54 -0.26
C GLN A 411 -0.90 5.77 1.03
N THR A 412 0.14 5.13 1.58
CA THR A 412 0.10 4.44 2.87
C THR A 412 -0.28 5.43 3.99
N THR A 413 0.36 6.60 4.05
CA THR A 413 0.03 7.64 5.05
C THR A 413 -1.42 8.10 4.89
N SER A 414 -1.83 8.43 3.66
CA SER A 414 -3.14 8.99 3.35
C SER A 414 -4.30 8.02 3.59
N SER A 415 -4.14 6.74 3.23
CA SER A 415 -5.15 5.70 3.49
C SER A 415 -5.26 5.34 4.97
N THR A 416 -4.16 5.50 5.72
CA THR A 416 -4.13 5.23 7.17
C THR A 416 -4.64 6.39 8.01
N TYR A 417 -4.49 7.64 7.54
CA TYR A 417 -4.84 8.84 8.30
C TYR A 417 -6.29 8.85 8.82
N PRO A 418 -7.32 8.50 8.03
CA PRO A 418 -8.70 8.45 8.54
C PRO A 418 -8.88 7.48 9.72
N SER A 419 -8.19 6.34 9.70
CA SER A 419 -8.17 5.40 10.82
C SER A 419 -7.55 6.02 12.07
N LEU A 420 -6.44 6.75 11.93
CA LEU A 420 -5.84 7.52 13.01
C LEU A 420 -6.80 8.59 13.56
N MET A 421 -7.50 9.32 12.69
CA MET A 421 -8.47 10.34 13.09
C MET A 421 -9.64 9.76 13.88
N LEU A 422 -10.16 8.58 13.49
CA LEU A 422 -11.22 7.91 14.26
C LEU A 422 -10.76 7.64 15.69
N LEU A 423 -9.55 7.09 15.85
CA LEU A 423 -9.01 6.71 17.15
C LEU A 423 -8.74 7.94 18.03
N ARG A 424 -8.20 9.02 17.45
CA ARG A 424 -8.04 10.31 18.14
C ARG A 424 -9.38 10.91 18.55
N LEU A 425 -10.37 10.88 17.66
CA LEU A 425 -11.71 11.37 17.95
C LEU A 425 -12.36 10.61 19.12
N LEU A 426 -12.23 9.28 19.15
CA LEU A 426 -12.69 8.46 20.27
C LEU A 426 -12.00 8.84 21.58
N LYS A 427 -10.67 9.02 21.53
CA LYS A 427 -9.87 9.44 22.69
C LYS A 427 -10.32 10.80 23.25
N HIS A 428 -10.55 11.79 22.39
CA HIS A 428 -10.90 13.15 22.82
C HIS A 428 -12.38 13.34 23.17
N SER A 429 -13.29 12.59 22.54
CA SER A 429 -14.73 12.66 22.83
C SER A 429 -15.14 11.93 24.12
N GLY A 430 -14.29 11.03 24.62
CA GLY A 430 -14.63 10.16 25.75
C GLY A 430 -15.62 9.06 25.40
N VAL A 431 -15.93 8.86 24.11
CA VAL A 431 -16.80 7.78 23.63
C VAL A 431 -16.02 6.47 23.65
N ALA A 432 -16.52 5.49 24.42
CA ALA A 432 -15.79 4.27 24.73
C ALA A 432 -15.51 3.36 23.52
N SER A 433 -16.35 3.38 22.48
CA SER A 433 -16.17 2.52 21.31
C SER A 433 -16.95 2.98 20.07
N HIS A 434 -16.49 2.54 18.89
CA HIS A 434 -17.16 2.67 17.59
C HIS A 434 -17.07 1.31 16.88
N PRO A 435 -18.07 0.88 16.07
CA PRO A 435 -18.05 -0.44 15.41
C PRO A 435 -16.80 -0.71 14.58
N ARG A 436 -16.18 0.35 14.03
CA ARG A 436 -14.96 0.27 13.20
C ARG A 436 -13.65 0.53 13.95
N SER A 437 -13.65 0.65 15.28
CA SER A 437 -12.43 0.98 16.04
C SER A 437 -11.34 -0.11 15.92
N GLY A 438 -11.74 -1.39 15.92
CA GLY A 438 -10.82 -2.52 15.73
C GLY A 438 -10.19 -2.53 14.33
N GLU A 439 -10.97 -2.24 13.30
CA GLU A 439 -10.49 -2.09 11.93
C GLU A 439 -9.51 -0.90 11.81
N ALA A 440 -9.88 0.25 12.37
CA ALA A 440 -9.04 1.44 12.35
C ALA A 440 -7.67 1.20 13.01
N ALA A 441 -7.63 0.55 14.16
CA ALA A 441 -6.36 0.25 14.82
C ALA A 441 -5.52 -0.76 14.06
N LYS A 442 -6.14 -1.78 13.46
CA LYS A 442 -5.45 -2.71 12.57
C LYS A 442 -4.83 -1.97 11.38
N TYR A 443 -5.58 -1.09 10.73
CA TYR A 443 -5.05 -0.30 9.61
C TYR A 443 -3.96 0.68 10.05
N LEU A 444 -4.08 1.28 11.24
CA LEU A 444 -3.01 2.10 11.83
C LEU A 444 -1.73 1.30 12.05
N GLU A 445 -1.82 0.10 12.62
CA GLU A 445 -0.67 -0.79 12.85
C GLU A 445 -0.02 -1.22 11.52
N GLU A 446 -0.82 -1.67 10.55
CA GLU A 446 -0.34 -2.03 9.21
C GLU A 446 0.31 -0.82 8.51
N GLY A 447 -0.26 0.38 8.66
CA GLY A 447 0.26 1.61 8.07
C GLY A 447 1.60 2.01 8.67
N LEU A 448 1.71 2.02 10.00
CA LEU A 448 2.98 2.29 10.71
C LEU A 448 4.06 1.26 10.34
N SER A 449 3.71 -0.02 10.25
CA SER A 449 4.62 -1.08 9.83
C SER A 449 5.14 -0.87 8.41
N ARG A 450 4.25 -0.54 7.46
CA ARG A 450 4.64 -0.21 6.08
C ARG A 450 5.54 1.03 6.00
N LEU A 451 5.22 2.08 6.76
CA LEU A 451 6.03 3.31 6.80
C LEU A 451 7.46 3.08 7.27
N ALA A 452 7.70 2.10 8.15
CA ALA A 452 9.05 1.73 8.54
C ALA A 452 9.92 1.28 7.35
N GLY A 453 9.33 0.61 6.36
CA GLY A 453 10.02 0.21 5.12
C GLY A 453 10.29 1.36 4.13
N TYR A 454 9.74 2.55 4.37
CA TYR A 454 9.95 3.74 3.54
C TYR A 454 10.93 4.75 4.12
N ARG A 455 11.38 4.51 5.36
CA ARG A 455 12.29 5.39 6.10
C ARG A 455 13.74 5.15 5.67
N GLY A 456 14.43 6.22 5.30
CA GLY A 456 15.86 6.23 5.06
C GLY A 456 16.68 6.20 6.36
N GLY A 457 17.93 5.73 6.28
CA GLY A 457 18.84 5.67 7.43
C GLY A 457 19.21 7.06 8.01
N ASP A 458 18.98 8.13 7.25
CA ASP A 458 19.18 9.52 7.66
C ASP A 458 17.95 10.15 8.35
N GLY A 459 16.87 9.38 8.53
CA GLY A 459 15.62 9.85 9.15
C GLY A 459 14.59 10.43 8.16
N SER A 460 14.92 10.50 6.88
CA SER A 460 13.99 10.94 5.83
C SER A 460 12.99 9.85 5.43
N PHE A 461 11.95 10.22 4.69
CA PHE A 461 11.04 9.28 4.05
C PHE A 461 11.11 9.39 2.53
N THR A 462 11.06 8.24 1.87
CA THR A 462 11.06 8.10 0.42
C THR A 462 9.71 7.55 -0.04
N TYR A 463 9.32 7.79 -1.30
CA TYR A 463 8.05 7.29 -1.82
C TYR A 463 8.01 5.75 -1.86
N TRP A 464 9.12 5.11 -2.23
CA TRP A 464 9.15 3.67 -2.56
C TRP A 464 10.14 2.85 -1.72
N GLY A 465 10.74 3.44 -0.68
CA GLY A 465 11.71 2.79 0.20
C GLY A 465 13.15 2.84 -0.31
N ASN A 466 13.36 3.42 -1.49
CA ASN A 466 14.66 3.56 -2.14
C ASN A 466 14.82 4.98 -2.69
N GLY A 467 16.07 5.44 -2.80
CA GLY A 467 16.41 6.75 -3.36
C GLY A 467 16.49 7.87 -2.30
N PRO A 468 16.62 9.14 -2.74
CA PRO A 468 16.74 10.26 -1.83
C PRO A 468 15.40 10.55 -1.13
N GLY A 469 15.48 10.93 0.15
CA GLY A 469 14.34 11.40 0.91
C GLY A 469 13.70 12.67 0.33
N ASP A 470 12.40 12.81 0.53
CA ASP A 470 11.65 13.96 0.03
C ASP A 470 11.18 14.90 1.15
N LEU A 471 11.30 16.21 0.94
CA LEU A 471 10.97 17.24 1.96
C LEU A 471 9.49 17.23 2.33
N SER A 472 8.60 17.34 1.34
CA SER A 472 7.16 17.44 1.57
C SER A 472 6.60 16.11 2.10
N LEU A 473 6.97 14.97 1.51
CA LEU A 473 6.61 13.65 2.03
C LEU A 473 7.09 13.42 3.46
N THR A 474 8.35 13.75 3.76
CA THR A 474 8.90 13.59 5.13
C THR A 474 8.14 14.43 6.12
N ALA A 475 7.76 15.67 5.77
CA ALA A 475 6.91 16.50 6.61
C ALA A 475 5.51 15.89 6.81
N TYR A 476 4.88 15.35 5.77
CA TYR A 476 3.58 14.70 5.91
C TYR A 476 3.60 13.48 6.82
N VAL A 477 4.60 12.60 6.63
CA VAL A 477 4.78 11.44 7.49
C VAL A 477 5.10 11.88 8.92
N LEU A 478 5.93 12.90 9.11
CA LEU A 478 6.21 13.47 10.43
C LEU A 478 4.93 13.97 11.12
N ARG A 479 4.05 14.67 10.41
CA ARG A 479 2.74 15.10 10.93
C ARG A 479 1.92 13.90 11.40
N PHE A 480 1.77 12.90 10.52
CA PHE A 480 1.04 11.67 10.82
C PHE A 480 1.62 10.93 12.05
N LEU A 481 2.93 10.78 12.13
CA LEU A 481 3.61 10.13 13.27
C LEU A 481 3.45 10.93 14.57
N THR A 482 3.48 12.25 14.50
CA THR A 482 3.25 13.13 15.65
C THR A 482 1.82 12.98 16.18
N ASP A 483 0.83 12.98 15.29
CA ASP A 483 -0.58 12.75 15.63
C ASP A 483 -0.80 11.32 16.18
N ALA A 484 -0.13 10.32 15.61
CA ALA A 484 -0.20 8.94 16.08
C ALA A 484 0.44 8.76 17.47
N LYS A 485 1.52 9.51 17.78
CA LYS A 485 2.15 9.50 19.11
C LYS A 485 1.19 9.94 20.21
N GLU A 486 0.19 10.78 19.92
CA GLU A 486 -0.83 11.13 20.90
C GLU A 486 -1.60 9.90 21.41
N LEU A 487 -1.69 8.82 20.63
CA LEU A 487 -2.34 7.58 21.04
C LEU A 487 -1.43 6.69 21.89
N SER A 488 -0.12 6.92 21.89
CA SER A 488 0.85 6.18 22.72
C SER A 488 0.67 6.53 24.21
N GLY A 489 0.24 5.59 25.05
CA GLY A 489 0.13 5.78 26.50
C GLY A 489 -0.77 4.77 27.24
N THR A 490 -0.75 4.81 28.57
CA THR A 490 -1.50 3.93 29.49
C THR A 490 -2.90 4.46 29.88
N ASP A 491 -3.58 5.22 29.01
CA ASP A 491 -4.90 5.77 29.37
C ASP A 491 -5.95 4.64 29.32
N ASP A 492 -6.29 4.09 30.48
CA ASP A 492 -7.20 2.94 30.69
C ASP A 492 -8.67 3.19 30.26
N ARG A 493 -8.96 4.39 29.74
CA ARG A 493 -10.28 4.75 29.20
C ARG A 493 -10.52 4.24 27.78
N PHE A 494 -9.47 3.83 27.08
CA PHE A 494 -9.59 3.09 25.82
C PHE A 494 -9.75 1.61 26.18
N SER A 495 -10.85 0.98 25.72
CA SER A 495 -11.07 -0.46 25.98
C SER A 495 -9.80 -1.26 25.65
N SER A 496 -9.39 -2.09 26.60
CA SER A 496 -8.15 -2.89 26.63
C SER A 496 -7.89 -3.78 25.40
N SER A 497 -8.84 -3.87 24.48
CA SER A 497 -8.82 -4.77 23.33
C SER A 497 -8.06 -4.22 22.12
N VAL A 498 -7.75 -2.93 22.08
CA VAL A 498 -7.18 -2.28 20.88
C VAL A 498 -6.19 -1.18 21.28
N LYS A 499 -4.94 -1.54 21.58
CA LYS A 499 -3.85 -0.56 21.78
C LYS A 499 -3.01 -0.49 20.51
N PRO A 500 -3.03 0.62 19.74
CA PRO A 500 -2.17 0.76 18.59
C PRO A 500 -0.70 0.73 18.99
N ALA A 501 0.17 0.24 18.09
CA ALA A 501 1.60 0.16 18.32
C ALA A 501 2.18 1.55 18.67
N PRO A 502 3.07 1.65 19.68
CA PRO A 502 3.65 2.93 20.04
C PRO A 502 4.53 3.47 18.92
N VAL A 503 4.40 4.76 18.63
CA VAL A 503 5.36 5.48 17.78
C VAL A 503 6.59 5.84 18.62
N GLU A 504 7.77 5.38 18.22
CA GLU A 504 9.01 5.70 18.91
C GLU A 504 9.43 7.17 18.72
N ASP A 505 9.84 7.81 19.82
CA ASP A 505 10.32 9.19 19.84
C ASP A 505 11.51 9.42 18.91
N SER A 506 12.38 8.42 18.78
CA SER A 506 13.56 8.43 17.91
C SER A 506 13.20 8.69 16.44
N VAL A 507 12.06 8.15 15.98
CA VAL A 507 11.59 8.28 14.59
C VAL A 507 11.21 9.73 14.32
N ILE A 508 10.36 10.30 15.18
CA ILE A 508 9.92 11.71 15.09
C ILE A 508 11.12 12.65 15.18
N GLN A 509 12.04 12.42 16.12
CA GLN A 509 13.24 13.24 16.31
C GLN A 509 14.16 13.20 15.09
N SER A 510 14.35 12.03 14.48
CA SER A 510 15.20 11.90 13.29
C SER A 510 14.61 12.63 12.06
N ALA A 511 13.31 12.53 11.83
CA ALA A 511 12.64 13.23 10.73
C ALA A 511 12.65 14.76 10.95
N ASN A 512 12.42 15.21 12.19
CA ASN A 512 12.58 16.61 12.59
C ASN A 512 14.00 17.12 12.32
N ALA A 513 15.01 16.38 12.77
CA ALA A 513 16.42 16.75 12.61
C ALA A 513 16.82 16.81 11.13
N TRP A 514 16.34 15.86 10.33
CA TRP A 514 16.60 15.83 8.90
C TRP A 514 16.00 17.05 8.17
N LEU A 515 14.73 17.37 8.42
CA LEU A 515 14.08 18.56 7.87
C LEU A 515 14.79 19.84 8.30
N ALA A 516 15.10 19.98 9.59
CA ALA A 516 15.81 21.13 10.14
C ALA A 516 17.21 21.30 9.52
N GLY A 517 17.94 20.20 9.31
CA GLY A 517 19.26 20.19 8.68
C GLY A 517 19.25 20.55 7.19
N ARG A 518 18.10 20.48 6.53
CA ARG A 518 17.90 20.90 5.13
C ARG A 518 17.30 22.30 4.97
N GLN A 519 17.08 23.01 6.07
CA GLN A 519 16.64 24.40 6.03
C GLN A 519 17.78 25.30 5.52
N ALA A 520 17.50 26.13 4.53
CA ALA A 520 18.47 27.07 4.00
C ALA A 520 18.86 28.14 5.05
N PRO A 521 20.01 28.84 4.88
CA PRO A 521 20.44 29.90 5.79
C PRO A 521 19.42 31.02 5.97
N ASP A 522 18.64 31.33 4.93
CA ASP A 522 17.57 32.34 4.97
C ASP A 522 16.30 31.87 5.68
N GLY A 523 16.16 30.57 5.98
CA GLY A 523 15.00 29.99 6.67
C GLY A 523 14.03 29.23 5.76
N SER A 524 14.28 29.18 4.45
CA SER A 524 13.41 28.49 3.49
C SER A 524 13.71 27.00 3.31
N TRP A 525 12.75 26.27 2.76
CA TRP A 525 12.94 24.96 2.13
C TRP A 525 12.55 25.06 0.66
N ASN A 526 13.30 24.39 -0.22
CA ASN A 526 13.00 24.33 -1.64
C ASN A 526 13.32 22.95 -2.21
N GLY A 527 12.29 22.14 -2.41
CA GLY A 527 12.34 20.83 -3.03
C GLY A 527 12.25 20.87 -4.57
N GLY A 528 12.07 22.04 -5.17
CA GLY A 528 11.96 22.22 -6.63
C GLY A 528 10.62 21.74 -7.22
N ARG A 529 9.53 21.73 -6.42
CA ARG A 529 8.27 21.05 -6.75
C ARG A 529 7.10 21.95 -7.15
N THR A 530 7.26 23.26 -7.23
CA THR A 530 6.14 24.18 -7.48
C THR A 530 6.11 24.66 -8.93
N LEU A 531 4.93 24.62 -9.57
CA LEU A 531 4.73 25.15 -10.94
C LEU A 531 5.11 26.64 -11.10
N ASP A 532 5.03 27.41 -10.01
CA ASP A 532 5.39 28.83 -9.99
C ASP A 532 6.86 29.08 -9.56
N GLY A 533 7.61 28.03 -9.23
CA GLY A 533 8.97 28.11 -8.69
C GLY A 533 9.07 28.76 -7.30
N SER A 534 7.94 29.03 -6.64
CA SER A 534 7.87 29.63 -5.32
C SER A 534 8.07 28.58 -4.24
N SER A 535 9.03 28.79 -3.34
CA SER A 535 9.28 27.94 -2.18
C SER A 535 8.40 28.28 -0.97
N THR A 536 7.58 29.34 -1.05
CA THR A 536 6.88 29.90 0.10
C THR A 536 5.79 28.97 0.66
N GLY A 537 5.03 28.29 -0.21
CA GLY A 537 4.02 27.31 0.21
C GLY A 537 4.62 26.09 0.89
N GLU A 538 5.66 25.50 0.29
CA GLU A 538 6.41 24.37 0.88
C GLU A 538 7.07 24.78 2.21
N THR A 539 7.72 25.94 2.25
CA THR A 539 8.33 26.48 3.48
C THR A 539 7.29 26.65 4.59
N ALA A 540 6.12 27.25 4.29
CA ALA A 540 5.07 27.46 5.27
C ALA A 540 4.48 26.13 5.79
N GLY A 541 4.24 25.16 4.91
CA GLY A 541 3.70 23.84 5.27
C GLY A 541 4.67 23.00 6.12
N ILE A 542 5.97 22.97 5.74
CA ILE A 542 7.01 22.28 6.53
C ILE A 542 7.18 22.96 7.89
N ALA A 543 7.24 24.30 7.92
CA ALA A 543 7.40 25.04 9.17
C ALA A 543 6.22 24.83 10.13
N LEU A 544 4.97 24.82 9.62
CA LEU A 544 3.78 24.51 10.42
C LEU A 544 3.85 23.11 11.03
N THR A 545 4.27 22.12 10.23
CA THR A 545 4.47 20.76 10.71
C THR A 545 5.54 20.68 11.80
N LEU A 546 6.69 21.32 11.58
CA LEU A 546 7.77 21.36 12.57
C LEU A 546 7.34 22.06 13.88
N ALA A 547 6.55 23.13 13.79
CA ALA A 547 6.01 23.80 14.97
C ALA A 547 5.11 22.86 15.79
N ARG A 548 4.20 22.13 15.14
CA ARG A 548 3.32 21.14 15.78
C ARG A 548 4.08 19.93 16.34
N ALA A 549 5.15 19.50 15.67
CA ALA A 549 6.05 18.45 16.13
C ALA A 549 7.04 18.92 17.22
N GLY A 550 6.96 20.17 17.68
CA GLY A 550 7.77 20.73 18.77
C GLY A 550 9.11 21.35 18.35
N ALA A 551 9.49 21.27 17.07
CA ALA A 551 10.70 21.88 16.51
C ALA A 551 10.53 23.39 16.25
N ARG A 552 10.31 24.16 17.32
CA ARG A 552 9.98 25.60 17.26
C ARG A 552 11.10 26.48 16.67
N GLY A 553 12.38 26.13 16.84
CA GLY A 553 13.52 26.92 16.34
C GLY A 553 13.53 27.10 14.82
N PRO A 554 13.61 26.01 14.03
CA PRO A 554 13.50 26.05 12.57
C PRO A 554 12.20 26.71 12.09
N ALA A 555 11.07 26.43 12.77
CA ALA A 555 9.78 27.02 12.44
C ALA A 555 9.78 28.56 12.59
N SER A 556 10.33 29.10 13.68
CA SER A 556 10.46 30.55 13.88
C SER A 556 11.42 31.20 12.87
N LYS A 557 12.45 30.49 12.41
CA LYS A 557 13.34 30.97 11.35
C LYS A 557 12.59 31.09 10.01
N ALA A 558 11.77 30.10 9.67
CA ALA A 558 10.93 30.14 8.47
C ALA A 558 9.84 31.22 8.55
N LEU A 559 9.24 31.44 9.72
CA LEU A 559 8.27 32.53 9.90
C LEU A 559 8.90 33.90 9.59
N ARG A 560 10.16 34.14 10.00
CA ARG A 560 10.90 35.36 9.65
C ARG A 560 11.15 35.48 8.14
N TYR A 561 11.59 34.40 7.51
CA TYR A 561 11.77 34.34 6.05
C TYR A 561 10.50 34.76 5.29
N LEU A 562 9.35 34.23 5.71
CA LEU A 562 8.05 34.51 5.11
C LEU A 562 7.60 35.96 5.39
N ALA A 563 7.82 36.46 6.61
CA ALA A 563 7.49 37.83 6.99
C ALA A 563 8.26 38.89 6.17
N GLU A 564 9.55 38.66 5.91
CA GLU A 564 10.38 39.53 5.05
C GLU A 564 9.91 39.56 3.59
N ARG A 565 9.19 38.51 3.15
CA ARG A 565 8.72 38.30 1.78
C ARG A 565 7.21 38.41 1.63
N LYS A 566 6.51 38.98 2.61
CA LYS A 566 5.04 39.03 2.65
C LYS A 566 4.39 39.58 1.37
N GLU A 567 5.01 40.56 0.73
CA GLU A 567 4.51 41.20 -0.49
C GLU A 567 4.70 40.31 -1.73
N SER A 568 5.69 39.40 -1.72
CA SER A 568 5.94 38.45 -2.81
C SER A 568 5.25 37.10 -2.63
N VAL A 569 4.66 36.82 -1.45
CA VAL A 569 3.82 35.64 -1.27
C VAL A 569 2.55 35.84 -2.09
N SER A 570 2.43 35.17 -3.23
CA SER A 570 1.24 35.24 -4.10
C SER A 570 0.14 34.26 -3.67
N SER A 571 0.52 33.14 -3.06
CA SER A 571 -0.39 32.03 -2.75
C SER A 571 -1.16 32.22 -1.43
N GLU A 572 -2.47 32.02 -1.49
CA GLU A 572 -3.37 31.98 -0.34
C GLU A 572 -3.10 30.78 0.57
N TYR A 573 -2.63 29.65 0.03
CA TYR A 573 -2.17 28.52 0.83
C TYR A 573 -1.02 28.94 1.74
N ALA A 574 0.01 29.59 1.17
CA ALA A 574 1.15 30.08 1.92
C ALA A 574 0.73 31.13 2.95
N THR A 575 -0.17 32.04 2.58
CA THR A 575 -0.74 33.06 3.49
C THR A 575 -1.43 32.39 4.68
N ALA A 576 -2.33 31.43 4.44
CA ALA A 576 -3.09 30.74 5.46
C ALA A 576 -2.21 29.85 6.36
N ALA A 577 -1.30 29.08 5.77
CA ALA A 577 -0.32 28.28 6.50
C ALA A 577 0.59 29.16 7.38
N THR A 578 1.01 30.34 6.91
CA THR A 578 1.85 31.26 7.68
C THR A 578 1.09 31.90 8.85
N ALA A 579 -0.17 32.30 8.62
CA ALA A 579 -1.04 32.80 9.70
C ALA A 579 -1.21 31.74 10.80
N LEU A 580 -1.49 30.50 10.40
CA LEU A 580 -1.64 29.38 11.33
C LEU A 580 -0.34 29.07 12.06
N LEU A 581 0.79 29.01 11.34
CA LEU A 581 2.13 28.83 11.92
C LEU A 581 2.43 29.88 13.01
N ALA A 582 2.17 31.16 12.74
CA ALA A 582 2.42 32.22 13.71
C ALA A 582 1.55 32.04 14.97
N LEU A 583 0.28 31.65 14.82
CA LEU A 583 -0.61 31.36 15.94
C LEU A 583 -0.16 30.14 16.76
N GLU A 584 0.30 29.08 16.11
CA GLU A 584 0.85 27.85 16.76
C GLU A 584 2.16 28.14 17.51
N LEU A 585 2.95 29.12 17.04
CA LEU A 585 4.12 29.62 17.76
C LEU A 585 3.76 30.60 18.89
N GLY A 586 2.49 30.98 19.03
CA GLY A 586 2.01 31.93 20.02
C GLY A 586 2.25 33.41 19.66
N ASP A 587 2.69 33.70 18.44
CA ASP A 587 3.00 35.05 17.96
C ASP A 587 1.82 35.67 17.21
N ARG A 588 0.85 36.18 17.97
CA ARG A 588 -0.33 36.87 17.41
C ARG A 588 0.02 38.13 16.63
N ALA A 589 1.12 38.80 16.97
CA ALA A 589 1.56 40.00 16.27
C ALA A 589 2.10 39.67 14.87
N ALA A 590 2.87 38.59 14.75
CA ALA A 590 3.31 38.07 13.46
C ALA A 590 2.15 37.51 12.63
N ALA A 591 1.10 36.97 13.27
CA ALA A 591 -0.09 36.44 12.57
C ALA A 591 -0.97 37.54 11.96
N ALA A 592 -1.10 38.69 12.63
CA ALA A 592 -2.00 39.79 12.27
C ALA A 592 -1.96 40.21 10.78
N PRO A 593 -0.80 40.51 10.16
CA PRO A 593 -0.78 40.95 8.75
C PRO A 593 -1.30 39.87 7.78
N TRP A 594 -1.09 38.58 8.09
CA TRP A 594 -1.57 37.47 7.27
C TRP A 594 -3.08 37.27 7.42
N LEU A 595 -3.59 37.34 8.66
CA LEU A 595 -5.03 37.30 8.94
C LEU A 595 -5.77 38.45 8.25
N ASP A 596 -5.21 39.66 8.30
CA ASP A 596 -5.77 40.83 7.62
C ASP A 596 -5.80 40.64 6.10
N ARG A 597 -4.80 39.97 5.53
CA ARG A 597 -4.82 39.60 4.11
C ARG A 597 -5.93 38.61 3.82
N LEU A 598 -6.06 37.53 4.61
CA LEU A 598 -7.13 36.54 4.45
C LEU A 598 -8.52 37.19 4.47
N ARG A 599 -8.76 38.14 5.37
CA ARG A 599 -10.02 38.90 5.46
C ARG A 599 -10.27 39.77 4.23
N ARG A 600 -9.23 40.28 3.57
CA ARG A 600 -9.34 41.12 2.37
C ARG A 600 -9.48 40.32 1.07
N THR A 601 -8.82 39.16 0.97
CA THR A 601 -8.77 38.37 -0.27
C THR A 601 -9.87 37.31 -0.37
N VAL A 602 -10.60 37.06 0.71
CA VAL A 602 -11.70 36.10 0.74
C VAL A 602 -12.72 36.39 -0.36
N LYS A 603 -13.12 35.34 -1.08
CA LYS A 603 -14.26 35.36 -1.99
C LYS A 603 -15.44 34.77 -1.26
N ASN A 604 -16.50 35.56 -1.08
CA ASN A 604 -17.71 35.09 -0.42
C ASN A 604 -18.91 35.34 -1.33
N ALA A 605 -19.51 34.25 -1.81
CA ALA A 605 -20.73 34.28 -2.60
C ALA A 605 -21.74 33.31 -1.97
N ASN A 606 -22.97 33.78 -1.74
CA ASN A 606 -24.05 32.98 -1.13
C ASN A 606 -23.65 32.31 0.19
N SER A 607 -22.97 33.05 1.09
CA SER A 607 -22.47 32.54 2.38
C SER A 607 -21.54 31.32 2.24
N LYS A 608 -20.76 31.30 1.16
CA LYS A 608 -19.71 30.32 0.91
C LYS A 608 -18.40 31.08 0.70
N ALA A 609 -17.64 31.23 1.78
CA ALA A 609 -16.35 31.88 1.78
C ALA A 609 -15.26 30.91 1.33
N HIS A 610 -14.35 31.37 0.49
CA HIS A 610 -13.19 30.59 0.08
C HIS A 610 -12.02 31.50 -0.27
N TRP A 611 -10.83 30.93 -0.26
CA TRP A 611 -9.61 31.60 -0.67
C TRP A 611 -9.16 31.00 -1.98
N GLU A 612 -9.09 31.83 -3.02
CA GLU A 612 -8.59 31.41 -4.33
C GLU A 612 -7.19 30.83 -4.19
N PHE A 613 -6.85 29.90 -5.07
CA PHE A 613 -5.53 29.29 -5.05
C PHE A 613 -4.99 29.21 -6.48
N ALA A 614 -3.90 29.95 -6.70
CA ALA A 614 -3.10 29.86 -7.91
C ALA A 614 -1.75 29.23 -7.58
N GLY A 615 -1.45 28.08 -8.19
CA GLY A 615 -0.20 27.33 -7.97
C GLY A 615 -0.46 25.86 -7.70
N GLU A 616 0.49 25.24 -6.99
CA GLU A 616 0.40 23.86 -6.49
C GLU A 616 0.73 23.82 -5.01
N THR A 617 -0.03 23.03 -4.27
CA THR A 617 0.29 22.78 -2.86
C THR A 617 1.52 21.87 -2.77
N PRO A 618 2.15 21.74 -1.59
CA PRO A 618 3.29 20.84 -1.43
C PRO A 618 3.04 19.38 -1.81
N PHE A 619 1.76 18.98 -1.92
CA PHE A 619 1.31 17.64 -2.35
C PHE A 619 0.58 17.68 -3.70
N HIS A 620 1.04 18.55 -4.62
CA HIS A 620 0.58 18.60 -6.01
C HIS A 620 -0.92 18.90 -6.21
N GLY A 621 -1.61 19.36 -5.16
CA GLY A 621 -2.99 19.85 -5.28
C GLY A 621 -3.02 21.18 -6.02
N TRP A 622 -3.84 21.31 -7.05
CA TRP A 622 -4.01 22.55 -7.81
C TRP A 622 -5.48 22.74 -8.16
N GLY A 623 -5.87 23.93 -8.62
CA GLY A 623 -7.29 24.19 -8.89
C GLY A 623 -8.13 24.01 -7.62
N LEU A 624 -9.20 23.23 -7.69
CA LEU A 624 -10.15 23.08 -6.57
C LEU A 624 -9.55 22.34 -5.36
N PRO A 625 -8.84 21.20 -5.49
CA PRO A 625 -8.13 20.59 -4.35
C PRO A 625 -7.20 21.56 -3.60
N GLY A 626 -6.37 22.32 -4.32
CA GLY A 626 -5.50 23.32 -3.70
C GLY A 626 -6.28 24.47 -3.03
N GLN A 627 -7.42 24.86 -3.62
CA GLN A 627 -8.34 25.84 -3.05
C GLN A 627 -9.00 25.36 -1.75
N LEU A 628 -9.37 24.08 -1.68
CA LEU A 628 -9.91 23.44 -0.49
C LEU A 628 -8.86 23.40 0.63
N GLU A 629 -7.62 23.05 0.32
CA GLU A 629 -6.52 23.04 1.29
C GLU A 629 -6.21 24.44 1.84
N ALA A 630 -6.09 25.44 0.95
CA ALA A 630 -5.88 26.82 1.36
C ALA A 630 -7.03 27.34 2.25
N SER A 631 -8.27 27.01 1.88
CA SER A 631 -9.45 27.43 2.64
C SER A 631 -9.55 26.71 4.00
N ALA A 632 -9.21 25.42 4.07
CA ALA A 632 -9.16 24.66 5.32
C ALA A 632 -8.13 25.24 6.31
N LEU A 633 -6.94 25.61 5.82
CA LEU A 633 -5.93 26.31 6.63
C LEU A 633 -6.42 27.67 7.11
N ALA A 634 -7.07 28.44 6.25
CA ALA A 634 -7.57 29.77 6.59
C ALA A 634 -8.65 29.68 7.68
N ILE A 635 -9.57 28.73 7.56
CA ILE A 635 -10.61 28.44 8.56
C ILE A 635 -9.96 28.10 9.91
N GLN A 636 -8.97 27.20 9.94
CA GLN A 636 -8.25 26.88 11.18
C GLN A 636 -7.60 28.12 11.80
N ALA A 637 -6.91 28.95 11.00
CA ALA A 637 -6.27 30.17 11.49
C ALA A 637 -7.29 31.18 12.05
N LEU A 638 -8.40 31.40 11.36
CA LEU A 638 -9.49 32.29 11.78
C LEU A 638 -10.16 31.80 13.08
N LEU A 639 -10.41 30.50 13.20
CA LEU A 639 -11.00 29.91 14.41
C LEU A 639 -10.10 30.02 15.65
N LEU A 640 -8.78 30.11 15.47
CA LEU A 640 -7.82 30.28 16.57
C LEU A 640 -7.70 31.73 17.07
N THR A 641 -8.22 32.73 16.34
CA THR A 641 -8.19 34.12 16.81
C THR A 641 -9.16 34.34 17.99
N GLY A 642 -10.26 33.58 18.01
CA GLY A 642 -11.36 33.75 18.97
C GLY A 642 -12.24 34.97 18.68
N ASP A 643 -12.03 35.67 17.57
CA ASP A 643 -12.85 36.80 17.14
C ASP A 643 -14.20 36.31 16.57
N ARG A 644 -15.28 37.05 16.85
CA ARG A 644 -16.63 36.68 16.39
C ARG A 644 -16.81 36.84 14.88
N GLY A 645 -16.19 37.87 14.29
CA GLY A 645 -16.25 38.10 12.85
C GLY A 645 -15.47 37.02 12.10
N ASP A 646 -14.28 36.67 12.59
CA ASP A 646 -13.49 35.55 12.06
C ASP A 646 -14.23 34.21 12.18
N ALA A 647 -14.93 33.96 13.29
CA ALA A 647 -15.74 32.76 13.47
C ALA A 647 -16.91 32.69 12.48
N ALA A 648 -17.58 33.82 12.20
CA ALA A 648 -18.63 33.88 11.18
C ALA A 648 -18.05 33.61 9.78
N LEU A 649 -16.91 34.22 9.44
CA LEU A 649 -16.24 33.98 8.16
C LEU A 649 -15.76 32.53 8.02
N ALA A 650 -15.26 31.93 9.10
CA ALA A 650 -14.90 30.52 9.15
C ALA A 650 -16.12 29.61 8.92
N THR A 651 -17.30 29.99 9.41
CA THR A 651 -18.56 29.27 9.19
C THR A 651 -18.96 29.28 7.71
N ASP A 652 -18.90 30.45 7.06
CA ASP A 652 -19.08 30.56 5.60
C ASP A 652 -18.01 29.74 4.85
N GLY A 653 -16.80 29.66 5.40
CA GLY A 653 -15.70 28.84 4.90
C GLY A 653 -16.03 27.34 4.92
N LEU A 654 -16.56 26.85 6.03
CA LEU A 654 -17.00 25.47 6.18
C LEU A 654 -18.13 25.15 5.21
N ALA A 655 -19.06 26.09 5.00
CA ALA A 655 -20.13 25.93 4.02
C ALA A 655 -19.59 25.68 2.60
N PHE A 656 -18.49 26.36 2.22
CA PHE A 656 -17.80 26.08 0.97
C PHE A 656 -17.15 24.69 0.95
N LEU A 657 -16.39 24.31 1.99
CA LEU A 657 -15.74 23.00 2.03
C LEU A 657 -16.75 21.86 1.95
N LEU A 658 -17.83 21.93 2.73
CA LEU A 658 -18.88 20.91 2.81
C LEU A 658 -19.72 20.81 1.53
N ASP A 659 -19.72 21.84 0.69
CA ASP A 659 -20.36 21.84 -0.63
C ASP A 659 -19.57 21.03 -1.66
N LYS A 660 -18.28 20.78 -1.42
CA LYS A 660 -17.34 20.13 -2.34
C LYS A 660 -16.99 18.69 -1.97
N THR A 661 -17.78 18.07 -1.10
CA THR A 661 -17.62 16.65 -0.78
C THR A 661 -18.20 15.77 -1.90
N ASP A 662 -17.62 14.60 -2.10
CA ASP A 662 -18.20 13.58 -2.96
C ASP A 662 -19.38 12.83 -2.29
N GLY A 663 -19.84 11.75 -2.92
CA GLY A 663 -20.94 10.92 -2.38
C GLY A 663 -20.59 10.12 -1.12
N TYR A 664 -19.31 9.94 -0.80
CA TYR A 664 -18.81 9.26 0.39
C TYR A 664 -18.45 10.24 1.52
N GLY A 665 -18.65 11.54 1.29
CA GLY A 665 -18.32 12.58 2.26
C GLY A 665 -16.83 12.90 2.31
N VAL A 666 -16.02 12.50 1.33
CA VAL A 666 -14.59 12.80 1.28
C VAL A 666 -14.30 13.87 0.21
N TRP A 667 -13.06 14.38 0.19
CA TRP A 667 -12.62 15.42 -0.73
C TRP A 667 -11.45 14.95 -1.57
N TYR A 668 -11.66 14.78 -2.87
CA TYR A 668 -10.64 14.66 -3.93
C TYR A 668 -9.42 13.76 -3.61
N SER A 669 -8.44 14.24 -2.84
CA SER A 669 -7.26 13.50 -2.42
C SER A 669 -7.24 13.20 -0.92
N GLY A 670 -6.44 12.20 -0.51
CA GLY A 670 -6.27 11.89 0.91
C GLY A 670 -5.72 13.06 1.74
N HIS A 671 -4.75 13.82 1.20
CA HIS A 671 -4.21 14.99 1.88
C HIS A 671 -5.25 16.12 2.02
N THR A 672 -5.98 16.42 0.95
CA THR A 672 -7.07 17.41 0.97
C THR A 672 -8.14 17.02 1.98
N THR A 673 -8.55 15.74 1.99
CA THR A 673 -9.52 15.21 2.96
C THR A 673 -9.06 15.41 4.39
N VAL A 674 -7.81 15.07 4.73
CA VAL A 674 -7.26 15.26 6.08
C VAL A 674 -7.26 16.74 6.48
N GLN A 675 -6.87 17.64 5.58
CA GLN A 675 -6.88 19.08 5.88
C GLN A 675 -8.28 19.62 6.14
N VAL A 676 -9.25 19.24 5.30
CA VAL A 676 -10.63 19.67 5.48
C VAL A 676 -11.20 19.11 6.78
N LEU A 677 -10.92 17.85 7.10
CA LEU A 677 -11.39 17.24 8.35
C LEU A 677 -10.82 17.95 9.59
N ASP A 678 -9.57 18.40 9.58
CA ASP A 678 -9.01 19.22 10.66
C ASP A 678 -9.76 20.55 10.83
N ALA A 679 -10.11 21.21 9.71
CA ALA A 679 -10.91 22.43 9.76
C ALA A 679 -12.33 22.20 10.30
N VAL A 680 -12.99 21.11 9.86
CA VAL A 680 -14.32 20.73 10.34
C VAL A 680 -14.30 20.34 11.81
N LEU A 681 -13.29 19.58 12.26
CA LEU A 681 -13.11 19.20 13.66
C LEU A 681 -12.84 20.42 14.55
N ALA A 682 -12.02 21.37 14.09
CA ALA A 682 -11.80 22.63 14.80
C ALA A 682 -13.12 23.40 15.01
N ALA A 683 -14.10 23.26 14.11
CA ALA A 683 -15.39 23.91 14.20
C ALA A 683 -16.46 23.13 14.99
N ALA A 684 -16.43 21.80 14.96
CA ALA A 684 -17.49 20.92 15.47
C ALA A 684 -17.85 21.11 16.96
N GLY A 685 -16.94 21.65 17.78
CA GLY A 685 -17.20 21.96 19.20
C GLY A 685 -17.92 23.29 19.47
N ARG A 686 -18.26 24.05 18.42
CA ARG A 686 -18.82 25.41 18.52
C ARG A 686 -20.27 25.52 18.02
N GLU A 687 -20.88 24.40 17.66
CA GLU A 687 -22.24 24.35 17.12
C GLU A 687 -23.30 24.27 18.21
N HIS A 688 -24.51 24.77 17.92
CA HIS A 688 -25.68 24.47 18.72
C HIS A 688 -26.34 23.18 18.20
N PRO A 689 -26.59 22.18 19.07
CA PRO A 689 -27.21 20.94 18.69
C PRO A 689 -28.53 21.13 17.96
N ALA A 690 -28.70 20.35 16.91
CA ALA A 690 -29.89 20.32 16.12
C ALA A 690 -30.72 19.09 16.54
N GLU A 691 -31.78 19.29 17.33
CA GLU A 691 -32.68 18.23 17.82
C GLU A 691 -34.11 18.44 17.30
N GLY A 692 -34.72 17.39 16.75
CA GLY A 692 -36.12 17.44 16.35
C GLY A 692 -36.49 16.52 15.20
N ARG A 693 -37.67 16.79 14.61
CA ARG A 693 -38.19 16.11 13.43
C ARG A 693 -38.11 17.04 12.23
N ALA A 694 -37.64 16.56 11.09
CA ALA A 694 -37.76 17.26 9.81
C ALA A 694 -38.73 16.51 8.89
N GLN A 695 -39.36 17.22 7.96
CA GLN A 695 -40.20 16.64 6.93
C GLN A 695 -39.48 16.75 5.58
N VAL A 696 -39.41 15.62 4.87
CA VAL A 696 -38.81 15.57 3.53
C VAL A 696 -39.92 15.54 2.48
N VAL A 697 -39.82 16.45 1.51
CA VAL A 697 -40.72 16.55 0.36
C VAL A 697 -39.88 16.52 -0.91
N VAL A 698 -40.16 15.59 -1.83
CA VAL A 698 -39.46 15.47 -3.11
C VAL A 698 -40.46 15.71 -4.23
N ASN A 699 -40.20 16.70 -5.09
CA ASN A 699 -41.08 17.09 -6.19
C ASN A 699 -42.55 17.31 -5.77
N GLY A 700 -42.77 17.82 -4.55
CA GLY A 700 -44.10 18.03 -3.96
C GLY A 700 -44.72 16.80 -3.27
N HIS A 701 -44.09 15.62 -3.36
CA HIS A 701 -44.53 14.41 -2.66
C HIS A 701 -43.85 14.30 -1.30
N VAL A 702 -44.65 14.12 -0.24
CA VAL A 702 -44.15 13.89 1.11
C VAL A 702 -43.54 12.49 1.18
N VAL A 703 -42.23 12.41 1.44
CA VAL A 703 -41.52 11.14 1.66
C VAL A 703 -41.79 10.62 3.08
N GLY A 704 -41.81 11.53 4.06
CA GLY A 704 -42.12 11.24 5.46
C GLY A 704 -41.35 12.12 6.43
N PRO A 705 -41.69 12.07 7.74
CA PRO A 705 -40.87 12.69 8.76
C PRO A 705 -39.58 11.89 8.99
N ILE A 706 -38.50 12.58 9.32
CA ILE A 706 -37.26 12.00 9.80
C ILE A 706 -36.97 12.45 11.22
N GLU A 707 -36.57 11.50 12.05
CA GLU A 707 -36.04 11.77 13.38
C GLU A 707 -34.57 12.14 13.25
N LEU A 708 -34.20 13.29 13.79
CA LEU A 708 -32.83 13.76 13.76
C LEU A 708 -32.17 13.40 15.09
N PRO A 709 -31.13 12.56 15.07
CA PRO A 709 -30.43 12.19 16.29
C PRO A 709 -29.77 13.39 16.96
N ALA A 710 -29.64 13.33 18.30
CA ALA A 710 -28.94 14.35 19.08
C ALA A 710 -27.50 14.60 18.55
N ALA A 711 -27.09 15.87 18.57
CA ALA A 711 -25.84 16.32 17.93
C ALA A 711 -24.57 15.72 18.55
N GLY A 712 -24.65 15.22 19.79
CA GLY A 712 -23.53 14.63 20.53
C GLY A 712 -23.30 13.13 20.33
N SER A 713 -24.21 12.41 19.65
CA SER A 713 -24.01 10.98 19.40
C SER A 713 -23.12 10.72 18.17
N MET A 714 -22.11 9.88 18.34
CA MET A 714 -21.19 9.46 17.28
C MET A 714 -21.87 8.48 16.33
N GLY A 715 -22.24 8.94 15.13
CA GLY A 715 -22.79 8.12 14.06
C GLY A 715 -22.81 8.89 12.74
N GLY A 716 -23.07 8.17 11.63
CA GLY A 716 -23.18 8.78 10.30
C GLY A 716 -24.46 9.62 10.11
N PRO A 717 -24.74 10.08 8.87
CA PRO A 717 -25.98 10.78 8.56
C PRO A 717 -27.22 9.90 8.72
N VAL A 718 -28.39 10.53 8.78
CA VAL A 718 -29.67 9.87 8.50
C VAL A 718 -29.78 9.74 6.97
N THR A 719 -29.84 8.50 6.48
CA THR A 719 -29.92 8.21 5.04
C THR A 719 -31.32 7.74 4.66
N ILE A 720 -31.87 8.30 3.59
CA ILE A 720 -33.20 7.97 3.06
C ILE A 720 -33.07 7.63 1.58
N ALA A 721 -33.51 6.43 1.18
CA ALA A 721 -33.64 6.09 -0.22
C ALA A 721 -34.83 6.85 -0.84
N ILE A 722 -34.57 7.65 -1.87
CA ILE A 722 -35.61 8.42 -2.60
C ILE A 722 -35.64 8.19 -4.13
N PRO A 723 -35.17 7.06 -4.71
CA PRO A 723 -35.14 6.89 -6.16
C PRO A 723 -36.54 6.88 -6.79
N ALA A 724 -37.57 6.46 -6.04
CA ALA A 724 -38.96 6.41 -6.51
C ALA A 724 -39.60 7.80 -6.71
N PHE A 725 -39.00 8.86 -6.17
CA PHE A 725 -39.52 10.23 -6.26
C PHE A 725 -38.76 11.09 -7.27
N LEU A 726 -37.68 10.57 -7.86
CA LEU A 726 -36.88 11.26 -8.86
C LEU A 726 -37.41 11.01 -10.28
N ARG A 727 -37.20 11.98 -11.15
CA ARG A 727 -37.50 11.95 -12.59
C ARG A 727 -36.35 12.56 -13.38
N SER A 728 -36.35 12.36 -14.69
CA SER A 728 -35.47 13.12 -15.59
C SER A 728 -35.72 14.63 -15.45
N GLY A 729 -34.67 15.42 -15.67
CA GLY A 729 -34.67 16.86 -15.46
C GLY A 729 -34.42 17.27 -14.01
N ALA A 730 -34.88 18.47 -13.65
CA ALA A 730 -34.68 19.04 -12.32
C ALA A 730 -35.61 18.39 -11.27
N ASN A 731 -35.02 17.93 -10.17
CA ASN A 731 -35.70 17.37 -9.01
C ASN A 731 -35.47 18.28 -7.81
N ARG A 732 -36.56 18.72 -7.19
CA ARG A 732 -36.52 19.57 -5.98
C ARG A 732 -36.73 18.72 -4.74
N ILE A 733 -35.85 18.88 -3.76
CA ILE A 733 -35.91 18.22 -2.46
C ILE A 733 -36.00 19.30 -1.39
N ASP A 734 -37.13 19.40 -0.72
CA ASP A 734 -37.37 20.34 0.36
C ASP A 734 -37.30 19.62 1.71
N ILE A 735 -36.50 20.17 2.62
CA ILE A 735 -36.39 19.74 4.01
C ILE A 735 -36.99 20.86 4.86
N GLN A 736 -38.09 20.55 5.55
CA GLN A 736 -38.91 21.52 6.27
C GLN A 736 -39.05 21.17 7.76
N ASN A 737 -39.45 22.15 8.56
CA ASN A 737 -39.75 22.00 10.00
C ASN A 737 -38.59 21.53 10.87
N ALA A 738 -37.35 21.62 10.38
CA ALA A 738 -36.17 21.36 11.18
C ALA A 738 -35.98 22.58 12.10
N ARG A 739 -36.56 22.57 13.30
CA ARG A 739 -36.39 23.66 14.29
C ARG A 739 -34.99 23.62 14.88
N VAL A 740 -33.96 23.90 14.09
CA VAL A 740 -32.57 23.61 14.44
C VAL A 740 -31.57 24.69 13.99
N ALA A 741 -30.42 24.76 14.67
CA ALA A 741 -29.49 25.89 14.54
C ALA A 741 -28.74 25.91 13.20
N VAL A 742 -28.04 24.83 12.83
CA VAL A 742 -27.45 24.60 11.50
C VAL A 742 -27.32 23.09 11.28
N MET A 743 -27.71 22.57 10.12
CA MET A 743 -27.52 21.17 9.69
C MET A 743 -27.00 21.12 8.25
N ARG A 744 -26.47 19.98 7.81
CA ARG A 744 -26.13 19.75 6.38
C ARG A 744 -27.09 18.74 5.78
N ALA A 745 -27.41 18.88 4.50
CA ALA A 745 -28.04 17.82 3.72
C ALA A 745 -27.35 17.66 2.36
N GLN A 746 -27.33 16.43 1.86
CA GLN A 746 -26.74 16.07 0.58
C GLN A 746 -27.59 14.99 -0.08
N ILE A 747 -27.94 15.19 -1.35
CA ILE A 747 -28.46 14.13 -2.22
C ILE A 747 -27.32 13.57 -3.07
N VAL A 748 -27.25 12.25 -3.15
CA VAL A 748 -26.34 11.51 -4.03
C VAL A 748 -27.20 10.61 -4.91
N ALA A 749 -27.22 10.89 -6.21
CA ALA A 749 -27.93 10.09 -7.20
C ALA A 749 -26.92 9.44 -8.16
N THR A 750 -26.95 8.11 -8.26
CA THR A 750 -26.16 7.37 -9.24
C THR A 750 -27.09 6.93 -10.37
N TYR A 751 -26.67 7.16 -11.61
CA TYR A 751 -27.46 6.82 -12.79
C TYR A 751 -26.54 6.32 -13.91
N PHE A 752 -27.12 5.57 -14.84
CA PHE A 752 -26.43 5.09 -16.02
C PHE A 752 -26.82 5.94 -17.22
N GLY A 753 -25.84 6.33 -18.04
CA GLY A 753 -26.05 6.99 -19.32
C GLY A 753 -25.39 6.21 -20.45
N PRO A 754 -25.74 6.50 -21.71
CA PRO A 754 -25.10 5.86 -22.85
C PRO A 754 -23.59 6.14 -22.88
N TRP A 755 -22.82 5.21 -23.42
CA TRP A 755 -21.46 5.51 -23.83
C TRP A 755 -21.51 6.53 -24.96
N THR A 756 -21.00 7.73 -24.75
CA THR A 756 -20.84 8.72 -25.82
C THR A 756 -19.78 8.20 -26.79
N SER A 757 -20.22 7.61 -27.91
CA SER A 757 -19.35 7.13 -28.98
C SER A 757 -18.52 8.29 -29.54
N GLY A 758 -17.20 8.19 -29.43
CA GLY A 758 -16.29 9.22 -29.94
C GLY A 758 -16.49 10.55 -29.25
N ALA A 759 -16.29 10.59 -27.91
CA ALA A 759 -16.03 11.86 -27.26
C ALA A 759 -14.97 12.58 -28.09
N ALA A 760 -15.37 13.65 -28.79
CA ALA A 760 -14.43 14.65 -29.22
C ALA A 760 -13.53 14.87 -28.01
N VAL A 761 -12.22 14.63 -28.18
CA VAL A 761 -11.24 14.82 -27.10
C VAL A 761 -11.66 16.11 -26.43
N ASP A 762 -12.09 16.05 -25.18
CA ASP A 762 -12.45 17.27 -24.49
C ASP A 762 -11.14 18.02 -24.34
N LEU A 763 -10.84 18.90 -25.30
CA LEU A 763 -9.61 19.67 -25.35
C LEU A 763 -9.53 20.64 -24.17
N SER A 764 -10.61 20.80 -23.40
CA SER A 764 -10.61 21.50 -22.13
C SER A 764 -10.13 20.62 -20.96
N SER A 765 -10.18 19.28 -21.08
CA SER A 765 -9.64 18.39 -20.06
C SER A 765 -8.12 18.59 -19.92
N PRO A 766 -7.61 18.75 -18.69
CA PRO A 766 -6.18 18.89 -18.43
C PRO A 766 -5.37 17.63 -18.76
N ILE A 767 -6.04 16.49 -18.98
CA ILE A 767 -5.40 15.20 -19.27
C ILE A 767 -6.08 14.57 -20.49
N HIS A 768 -5.27 13.94 -21.33
CA HIS A 768 -5.73 13.19 -22.49
C HIS A 768 -5.13 11.78 -22.45
N MET A 769 -5.97 10.80 -22.78
CA MET A 769 -5.59 9.40 -22.94
C MET A 769 -6.01 8.89 -24.28
N ARG A 770 -5.15 8.07 -24.87
CA ARG A 770 -5.47 7.25 -26.02
C ARG A 770 -5.06 5.81 -25.74
N VAL A 771 -5.97 4.89 -26.05
CA VAL A 771 -5.73 3.45 -25.98
C VAL A 771 -6.05 2.87 -27.35
N ASP A 772 -5.03 2.31 -28.01
CA ASP A 772 -5.17 1.64 -29.29
C ASP A 772 -4.82 0.17 -29.16
N PHE A 773 -5.61 -0.68 -29.81
CA PHE A 773 -5.32 -2.10 -30.00
C PHE A 773 -4.94 -2.31 -31.46
N ASP A 774 -3.85 -3.05 -31.71
CA ASP A 774 -3.43 -3.40 -33.08
C ASP A 774 -4.49 -4.22 -33.83
N LYS A 775 -5.31 -4.99 -33.11
CA LYS A 775 -6.46 -5.74 -33.63
C LYS A 775 -7.53 -5.98 -32.56
N THR A 776 -8.77 -6.08 -33.01
CA THR A 776 -9.95 -6.43 -32.19
C THR A 776 -10.74 -7.61 -32.76
N ARG A 777 -10.36 -8.08 -33.95
CA ARG A 777 -10.78 -9.37 -34.52
C ARG A 777 -9.56 -10.28 -34.58
N LEU A 778 -9.63 -11.41 -33.91
CA LEU A 778 -8.48 -12.28 -33.68
C LEU A 778 -8.92 -13.74 -33.67
N ARG A 779 -7.96 -14.63 -33.94
CA ARG A 779 -8.14 -16.07 -33.74
C ARG A 779 -7.75 -16.44 -32.31
N LEU A 780 -8.37 -17.48 -31.76
CA LEU A 780 -7.97 -18.02 -30.46
C LEU A 780 -6.46 -18.34 -30.45
N GLY A 781 -5.75 -17.84 -29.43
CA GLY A 781 -4.30 -18.00 -29.32
C GLY A 781 -3.46 -16.83 -29.85
N GLU A 782 -4.06 -15.89 -30.58
CA GLU A 782 -3.33 -14.70 -31.04
C GLU A 782 -3.17 -13.66 -29.92
N SER A 783 -1.96 -13.12 -29.76
CA SER A 783 -1.72 -11.98 -28.87
C SER A 783 -2.12 -10.67 -29.53
N VAL A 784 -2.65 -9.75 -28.72
CA VAL A 784 -2.99 -8.36 -29.05
C VAL A 784 -1.93 -7.44 -28.44
N THR A 785 -1.49 -6.43 -29.19
CA THR A 785 -0.63 -5.36 -28.67
C THR A 785 -1.50 -4.15 -28.35
N CYS A 786 -1.51 -3.76 -27.08
CA CYS A 786 -2.12 -2.53 -26.60
C CYS A 786 -1.07 -1.42 -26.57
N ARG A 787 -1.41 -0.25 -27.13
CA ARG A 787 -0.63 0.98 -27.02
C ARG A 787 -1.41 1.99 -26.21
N VAL A 788 -0.75 2.58 -25.22
CA VAL A 788 -1.31 3.62 -24.37
C VAL A 788 -0.47 4.88 -24.52
N ASP A 789 -1.11 5.99 -24.85
CA ASP A 789 -0.51 7.32 -24.85
C ASP A 789 -1.28 8.21 -23.87
N VAL A 790 -0.57 8.80 -22.91
CA VAL A 790 -1.10 9.74 -21.91
C VAL A 790 -0.38 11.08 -22.06
N ALA A 791 -1.13 12.17 -22.01
CA ALA A 791 -0.59 13.53 -21.99
C ALA A 791 -1.32 14.40 -20.97
N ARG A 792 -0.58 15.09 -20.12
CA ARG A 792 -1.07 16.10 -19.18
C ARG A 792 -0.65 17.49 -19.63
N ARG A 793 -1.60 18.43 -19.66
CA ARG A 793 -1.39 19.84 -20.04
C ARG A 793 -1.19 20.75 -18.85
N ARG A 794 -1.70 20.37 -17.67
CA ARG A 794 -1.64 21.14 -16.42
C ARG A 794 -1.51 20.19 -15.23
N GLY A 795 -0.74 20.61 -14.23
CA GLY A 795 -0.52 19.87 -12.99
C GLY A 795 0.83 19.14 -12.97
N THR A 796 1.21 18.67 -11.78
CA THR A 796 2.38 17.82 -11.54
C THR A 796 2.01 16.59 -10.71
N GLY A 797 2.95 15.73 -10.34
CA GLY A 797 2.69 14.52 -9.54
C GLY A 797 2.24 13.30 -10.36
N MET A 798 1.56 12.35 -9.69
CA MET A 798 1.15 11.04 -10.24
C MET A 798 -0.04 11.11 -11.17
N LEU A 799 -0.01 10.30 -12.21
CA LEU A 799 -1.22 9.86 -12.91
C LEU A 799 -1.46 8.38 -12.60
N LEU A 800 -2.72 8.02 -12.37
CA LEU A 800 -3.15 6.63 -12.34
C LEU A 800 -3.89 6.34 -13.64
N ALA A 801 -3.43 5.34 -14.39
CA ALA A 801 -4.07 4.89 -15.62
C ALA A 801 -4.63 3.48 -15.44
N GLU A 802 -5.93 3.31 -15.62
CA GLU A 802 -6.62 2.04 -15.66
C GLU A 802 -6.90 1.66 -17.12
N ILE A 803 -6.24 0.64 -17.64
CA ILE A 803 -6.40 0.19 -19.03
C ILE A 803 -7.39 -0.95 -19.07
N GLY A 804 -8.55 -0.75 -19.67
CA GLY A 804 -9.58 -1.76 -19.78
C GLY A 804 -9.17 -2.93 -20.68
N LEU A 805 -9.42 -4.14 -20.21
CA LEU A 805 -9.12 -5.41 -20.89
C LEU A 805 -10.44 -6.16 -21.16
N PRO A 806 -10.53 -6.94 -22.25
CA PRO A 806 -11.67 -7.83 -22.44
C PRO A 806 -11.60 -9.01 -21.45
N PRO A 807 -12.74 -9.65 -21.15
CA PRO A 807 -12.80 -10.67 -20.12
C PRO A 807 -11.91 -11.88 -20.42
N GLY A 808 -11.26 -12.39 -19.37
CA GLY A 808 -10.47 -13.63 -19.39
C GLY A 808 -9.31 -13.65 -20.37
N VAL A 809 -8.61 -12.52 -20.49
CA VAL A 809 -7.29 -12.43 -21.12
C VAL A 809 -6.16 -12.71 -20.13
N ASP A 810 -5.06 -13.25 -20.65
CA ASP A 810 -3.78 -13.32 -19.95
C ASP A 810 -2.88 -12.18 -20.41
N VAL A 811 -2.42 -11.35 -19.49
CA VAL A 811 -1.52 -10.24 -19.78
C VAL A 811 -0.06 -10.72 -19.76
N ASP A 812 0.70 -10.39 -20.80
CA ASP A 812 2.13 -10.70 -20.89
C ASP A 812 2.92 -9.79 -19.94
N ARG A 813 3.21 -10.32 -18.73
CA ARG A 813 3.98 -9.61 -17.71
C ARG A 813 5.39 -9.23 -18.19
N GLY A 814 6.00 -10.03 -19.06
CA GLY A 814 7.31 -9.70 -19.63
C GLY A 814 7.25 -8.42 -20.45
N SER A 815 6.20 -8.24 -21.27
CA SER A 815 5.98 -7.01 -22.02
C SER A 815 5.76 -5.77 -21.14
N LEU A 816 5.16 -5.94 -19.95
CA LEU A 816 4.97 -4.86 -18.98
C LEU A 816 6.26 -4.48 -18.27
N GLU A 817 7.09 -5.44 -17.86
CA GLU A 817 8.41 -5.16 -17.29
C GLU A 817 9.34 -4.49 -18.33
N ASP A 818 9.25 -4.90 -19.59
CA ASP A 818 9.90 -4.23 -20.71
C ASP A 818 9.42 -2.79 -20.89
N ALA A 819 8.11 -2.55 -20.82
CA ALA A 819 7.54 -1.21 -20.87
C ALA A 819 8.02 -0.35 -19.70
N ARG A 820 8.04 -0.91 -18.49
CA ARG A 820 8.52 -0.26 -17.27
C ARG A 820 9.97 0.16 -17.39
N SER A 821 10.85 -0.77 -17.77
CA SER A 821 12.29 -0.52 -17.91
C SER A 821 12.61 0.50 -19.01
N LYS A 822 11.84 0.52 -20.11
CA LYS A 822 12.02 1.46 -21.23
C LYS A 822 11.30 2.81 -21.04
N SER A 823 10.56 2.99 -19.95
CA SER A 823 9.76 4.20 -19.71
C SER A 823 10.57 5.41 -19.25
N ASN A 824 11.90 5.31 -19.13
CA ASN A 824 12.76 6.32 -18.51
C ASN A 824 12.26 6.76 -17.12
N GLY A 825 11.63 5.85 -16.38
CA GLY A 825 11.09 6.11 -15.05
C GLY A 825 9.70 6.74 -15.03
N HIS A 826 9.02 6.91 -16.18
CA HIS A 826 7.64 7.40 -16.21
C HIS A 826 6.62 6.35 -15.79
N LEU A 827 6.92 5.05 -15.94
CA LEU A 827 6.09 3.94 -15.46
C LEU A 827 6.79 3.32 -14.26
N ASN A 828 6.20 3.45 -13.06
CA ASN A 828 6.86 3.04 -11.82
C ASN A 828 6.46 1.64 -11.38
N SER A 829 5.16 1.36 -11.45
CA SER A 829 4.55 0.11 -11.01
C SER A 829 3.30 -0.20 -11.84
N PHE A 830 2.84 -1.44 -11.78
CA PHE A 830 1.59 -1.87 -12.39
C PHE A 830 0.94 -3.00 -11.58
N GLU A 831 -0.39 -3.10 -11.67
CA GLU A 831 -1.20 -4.17 -11.09
C GLU A 831 -2.15 -4.73 -12.15
N ILE A 832 -2.28 -6.05 -12.22
CA ILE A 832 -3.17 -6.71 -13.18
C ILE A 832 -4.41 -7.17 -12.43
N LEU A 833 -5.56 -6.65 -12.83
CA LEU A 833 -6.88 -7.06 -12.36
C LEU A 833 -7.61 -7.85 -13.47
N PRO A 834 -8.70 -8.56 -13.15
CA PRO A 834 -9.35 -9.45 -14.12
C PRO A 834 -9.88 -8.78 -15.40
N ASP A 835 -10.25 -7.49 -15.33
CA ASP A 835 -10.82 -6.72 -16.43
C ASP A 835 -10.00 -5.46 -16.79
N ARG A 836 -8.88 -5.20 -16.10
CA ARG A 836 -8.06 -4.00 -16.32
C ARG A 836 -6.61 -4.14 -15.85
N LEU A 837 -5.75 -3.28 -16.38
CA LEU A 837 -4.38 -3.06 -15.92
C LEU A 837 -4.30 -1.69 -15.24
N ILE A 838 -3.90 -1.63 -13.97
CA ILE A 838 -3.60 -0.37 -13.28
C ILE A 838 -2.12 -0.05 -13.49
N VAL A 839 -1.82 1.18 -13.91
CA VAL A 839 -0.47 1.67 -14.17
C VAL A 839 -0.24 2.96 -13.41
N TYR A 840 0.86 3.01 -12.66
CA TYR A 840 1.28 4.16 -11.87
C TYR A 840 2.32 4.96 -12.65
N LEU A 841 1.98 6.19 -13.05
CA LEU A 841 2.84 7.06 -13.86
C LEU A 841 3.39 8.22 -13.02
N TRP A 842 4.72 8.34 -12.87
CA TRP A 842 5.30 9.32 -11.93
C TRP A 842 6.71 9.83 -12.32
N PRO A 843 6.92 11.17 -12.37
CA PRO A 843 6.03 12.17 -12.91
C PRO A 843 6.06 12.10 -14.45
N ALA A 844 4.92 12.23 -15.10
CA ALA A 844 4.86 12.16 -16.56
C ALA A 844 3.88 13.20 -17.12
N ASP A 845 4.42 14.25 -17.77
CA ASP A 845 3.62 15.13 -18.62
C ASP A 845 3.22 14.41 -19.91
N ARG A 846 4.04 13.44 -20.34
CA ARG A 846 3.67 12.43 -21.34
C ARG A 846 4.22 11.08 -20.95
N ALA A 847 3.41 10.05 -21.17
CA ALA A 847 3.84 8.67 -21.12
C ALA A 847 3.31 7.95 -22.36
N SER A 848 4.13 7.09 -22.95
CA SER A 848 3.74 6.20 -24.04
C SER A 848 4.35 4.83 -23.79
N PHE A 849 3.52 3.81 -23.70
CA PHE A 849 3.97 2.43 -23.50
C PHE A 849 3.11 1.43 -24.25
N ARG A 850 3.63 0.21 -24.39
CA ARG A 850 2.95 -0.90 -25.05
C ARG A 850 3.07 -2.15 -24.21
N PHE A 851 2.03 -2.95 -24.22
CA PHE A 851 2.04 -4.28 -23.61
C PHE A 851 1.21 -5.24 -24.45
N ARG A 852 1.34 -6.54 -24.19
CA ARG A 852 0.60 -7.58 -24.89
C ARG A 852 -0.32 -8.33 -23.95
N PHE A 853 -1.40 -8.85 -24.49
CA PHE A 853 -2.27 -9.81 -23.82
C PHE A 853 -2.84 -10.81 -24.82
N GLN A 854 -3.39 -11.91 -24.34
CA GLN A 854 -3.95 -12.98 -25.16
C GLN A 854 -5.26 -13.50 -24.57
N PRO A 855 -6.35 -13.59 -25.35
CA PRO A 855 -7.59 -14.21 -24.87
C PRO A 855 -7.48 -15.71 -24.69
N ARG A 856 -8.18 -16.23 -23.67
CA ARG A 856 -8.22 -17.67 -23.36
C ARG A 856 -9.36 -18.44 -24.03
N PHE A 857 -10.36 -17.75 -24.58
CA PHE A 857 -11.53 -18.37 -25.20
C PHE A 857 -12.08 -17.51 -26.34
N ALA A 858 -12.86 -18.14 -27.21
CA ALA A 858 -13.63 -17.46 -28.23
C ALA A 858 -14.74 -16.62 -27.58
N MET A 859 -14.95 -15.40 -28.07
CA MET A 859 -15.86 -14.43 -27.45
C MET A 859 -16.29 -13.32 -28.40
N SER A 860 -17.46 -12.75 -28.15
CA SER A 860 -17.80 -11.38 -28.54
C SER A 860 -18.08 -10.56 -27.28
N ALA A 861 -17.04 -9.89 -26.77
CA ALA A 861 -17.10 -9.22 -25.48
C ALA A 861 -16.49 -7.81 -25.54
N LYS A 862 -16.93 -6.93 -24.65
CA LYS A 862 -16.37 -5.58 -24.46
C LYS A 862 -15.20 -5.62 -23.47
N SER A 863 -14.21 -4.77 -23.69
CA SER A 863 -13.26 -4.41 -22.63
C SER A 863 -13.96 -3.62 -21.53
N ALA A 864 -13.38 -3.54 -20.35
CA ALA A 864 -13.71 -2.44 -19.45
C ALA A 864 -13.38 -1.08 -20.11
N ALA A 865 -13.93 0.00 -19.56
CA ALA A 865 -13.50 1.34 -19.96
C ALA A 865 -12.05 1.56 -19.52
N SER A 866 -11.29 2.31 -20.31
CA SER A 866 -9.98 2.79 -19.86
C SER A 866 -10.13 4.18 -19.29
N ASP A 867 -9.31 4.53 -18.31
CA ASP A 867 -9.37 5.80 -17.65
C ASP A 867 -7.98 6.24 -17.19
N VAL A 868 -7.75 7.55 -17.18
CA VAL A 868 -6.59 8.13 -16.51
C VAL A 868 -7.03 9.35 -15.72
N TYR A 869 -6.47 9.52 -14.54
CA TYR A 869 -6.72 10.69 -13.71
C TYR A 869 -5.48 11.10 -12.93
N ASP A 870 -5.44 12.39 -12.56
CA ASP A 870 -4.47 12.93 -11.62
C ASP A 870 -4.83 12.47 -10.21
N TYR A 871 -3.89 11.80 -9.54
CA TYR A 871 -4.13 11.24 -8.21
C TYR A 871 -4.50 12.30 -7.17
N TYR A 872 -3.94 13.51 -7.29
CA TYR A 872 -4.18 14.62 -6.37
C TYR A 872 -5.38 15.47 -6.78
N ASN A 873 -5.74 15.40 -8.06
CA ASN A 873 -6.81 16.18 -8.64
C ASN A 873 -7.73 15.29 -9.49
N PRO A 874 -8.50 14.34 -8.91
CA PRO A 874 -9.19 13.30 -9.70
C PRO A 874 -10.27 13.80 -10.68
N GLU A 875 -10.67 15.07 -10.60
CA GLU A 875 -11.49 15.73 -11.61
C GLU A 875 -10.75 15.96 -12.93
N ALA A 876 -9.44 16.10 -12.88
CA ALA A 876 -8.56 16.04 -14.04
C ALA A 876 -8.49 14.58 -14.51
N ARG A 877 -9.37 14.23 -15.46
CA ARG A 877 -9.63 12.85 -15.89
C ARG A 877 -9.87 12.75 -17.40
N SER A 878 -9.55 11.60 -17.96
CA SER A 878 -9.90 11.23 -19.34
C SER A 878 -10.33 9.76 -19.41
N VAL A 879 -11.59 9.54 -19.78
CA VAL A 879 -12.17 8.20 -19.95
C VAL A 879 -12.24 7.83 -21.44
N VAL A 880 -11.79 6.63 -21.79
CA VAL A 880 -11.91 6.01 -23.10
C VAL A 880 -12.95 4.89 -23.03
N ALA A 881 -13.93 4.95 -23.93
CA ALA A 881 -15.03 3.98 -23.95
C ALA A 881 -14.57 2.53 -24.22
N PRO A 882 -15.31 1.53 -23.72
CA PRO A 882 -15.12 0.11 -24.03
C PRO A 882 -15.01 -0.21 -25.52
N VAL A 883 -14.12 -1.12 -25.88
CA VAL A 883 -13.95 -1.64 -27.25
C VAL A 883 -14.43 -3.08 -27.32
N ARG A 884 -15.17 -3.44 -28.38
CA ARG A 884 -15.64 -4.81 -28.58
C ARG A 884 -14.59 -5.66 -29.31
N PHE A 885 -14.25 -6.80 -28.70
CA PHE A 885 -13.38 -7.83 -29.25
C PHE A 885 -14.23 -8.96 -29.83
N ARG A 886 -13.77 -9.54 -30.95
CA ARG A 886 -14.31 -10.76 -31.55
C ARG A 886 -13.17 -11.76 -31.69
N VAL A 887 -13.25 -12.84 -30.92
CA VAL A 887 -12.28 -13.93 -30.91
C VAL A 887 -12.97 -15.17 -31.46
N GLU A 888 -12.45 -15.71 -32.55
CA GLU A 888 -12.99 -16.88 -33.27
C GLU A 888 -12.07 -18.09 -33.20
#